data_AF-A0A1V6B4Z4-F1
#
_entry.id   AF-A0A1V6B4Z4-F1
#
_cell.length_a   1.000
_cell.length_b   1.000
_cell.length_c   1.000
_cell.angle_alpha   90.00
_cell.angle_beta   90.00
_cell.angle_gamma   90.00
#
_symmetry.space_group_name_H-M   'P 1'
#
loop_
_entity.id
_entity.type
_entity.pdbx_description
1 polymer ?
#
loop_
_entity_poly.entity_id
_entity_poly.type
_entity_poly.pdbx_seq_one_letter_code
_entity_poly.pdbx_strand_id
1 'polypeptide(L)'
;MEEYTIKLNKKALMFIIAFAFVLAIAGTSAAAVNETENVTTSNVTDECVGSDPIINGTITVNEYGHTRPLEGATVIVNSNSGKALASTTTDANGYYSVNFYSAETTFNIIASYVGCTPITQSITVANGPNYPTDPNKYGTLNFNLTPKTATLTSTGNGRTVYIQGQNKDGFAGVINVRVDGTTYVAYCIDLFTPISTGDTLLVNGPLPGTAGDLPSEVEWDKVSYILNHYSPSSNTEAAAIQCAIWYFTSVHYGTYNPSAPVGTYYQYMTATRDGVIRNWYGDDTTVRTRAWNIINEVNAATIPPYPNSLTLTPETTTVANGQTVTVTATVKDINGNPLQGVTVNFQRTAGTLSSSSGTTNANGQVTTTLTLGNNSNSVVTAYVSGNYGNLLYDDQYASVRKQNLVARNVFPLTISDISIVNTAPTADVSLTQSGSYQGSTVTFVVTATNNGPDGATGIVISDAIPAGLTGVTVTPSVGTYYNGVWTIPSLANGASATLTITGTATPQTTVTNTANKTSQNEYDPNNPDFSEYEVYVPSVSIYIRNYTANAMYNAWDVNNCPVLVADVQNNGPDDATNVQTQFTIGEGLEFLALDTRGNGIATYDPLTKIITWNIGFMPNGGRVYMDIFTKITKSGAINTLHSLTHVTQTNTDTTHRQRARALNANLAPVAADIQVTQTLSNYTPNNGDTITITITTTNNGPDNAPGIQITDILPAGLIFQSADTHGTGTYDETTGIWNIGTLNNGHTATLTITAKVNTTGTIINRATKTAPDMLTVLDYSLNNNSQQAIINVGEVTYTPSVSIYLRNYTANAMYNAWDVNNCPVLVADVQNNGPDDATNVQTQFTIGEGLEFLALDTRGNGIATYDPLTKIITWNIGFMPNGGRVYMDIFTKITKSGAINTLHSLTHVTQTNTDTTHRQRARALNANLAPVAADIQVTQTLSNYTPNNGDTITITITTTNNGPDNAPGIQITDILPAGLIFQSADTHGTGTYDETTGIWNIGTLNNGHTATLTITAKVNTTGTIINRATKTAPDMLTVLDYSLNNNSQQAIINVSRRKQI
;
A
#
# COMPACT_ATOMS: atom_id res chain seq x y z
N MET A 1 1.61 -7.47 -48.61
CA MET A 1 0.56 -7.06 -49.57
C MET A 1 0.15 -5.65 -49.17
N GLU A 2 0.97 -4.69 -49.60
CA GLU A 2 0.62 -3.60 -50.55
C GLU A 2 -0.12 -2.47 -49.81
N GLU A 3 0.57 -1.47 -49.25
CA GLU A 3 1.20 -0.28 -49.88
C GLU A 3 0.33 0.42 -50.94
N TYR A 4 -0.17 1.63 -50.62
CA TYR A 4 -0.21 2.77 -51.55
C TYR A 4 -0.25 4.10 -50.78
N THR A 5 0.70 4.98 -51.12
CA THR A 5 0.90 6.35 -50.63
C THR A 5 0.61 7.33 -51.77
N ILE A 6 0.23 8.59 -51.48
CA ILE A 6 0.58 9.89 -52.13
C ILE A 6 -0.45 10.95 -51.64
N LYS A 7 -0.10 11.85 -50.70
CA LYS A 7 0.61 13.16 -50.79
C LYS A 7 -0.24 14.38 -51.18
N LEU A 8 -0.42 15.24 -50.16
CA LEU A 8 -0.18 16.69 -50.09
C LEU A 8 -0.90 17.66 -51.07
N ASN A 9 -1.58 18.67 -50.51
CA ASN A 9 -1.29 20.07 -50.85
C ASN A 9 -1.62 21.07 -49.73
N LYS A 10 -0.79 22.11 -49.62
CA LYS A 10 -0.66 23.07 -48.51
C LYS A 10 -1.03 24.49 -48.97
N LYS A 11 -1.68 25.24 -48.07
CA LYS A 11 -1.51 26.67 -47.72
C LYS A 11 -2.25 27.81 -48.47
N ALA A 12 -2.67 28.75 -47.60
CA ALA A 12 -2.76 30.24 -47.70
C ALA A 12 -4.21 30.80 -47.78
N LEU A 13 -4.69 31.81 -47.03
CA LEU A 13 -4.14 32.72 -46.00
C LEU A 13 -5.26 33.68 -45.49
N MET A 14 -5.32 33.98 -44.17
CA MET A 14 -5.76 35.21 -43.41
C MET A 14 -7.09 35.95 -43.71
N PHE A 15 -7.73 36.76 -42.85
CA PHE A 15 -7.86 37.05 -41.41
C PHE A 15 -8.77 38.31 -41.32
N ILE A 16 -9.40 38.57 -40.16
CA ILE A 16 -9.86 39.87 -39.58
C ILE A 16 -11.36 39.99 -39.22
N ILE A 17 -11.50 40.46 -37.98
CA ILE A 17 -12.59 40.68 -37.01
C ILE A 17 -13.30 42.03 -37.25
N ALA A 18 -14.60 42.15 -36.91
CA ALA A 18 -15.16 43.31 -36.17
C ALA A 18 -16.64 43.11 -35.77
N PHE A 19 -16.93 43.47 -34.52
CA PHE A 19 -18.21 43.46 -33.81
C PHE A 19 -18.94 44.80 -33.99
N ALA A 20 -20.27 44.82 -34.12
CA ALA A 20 -21.13 45.96 -33.78
C ALA A 20 -22.60 45.53 -33.61
N PHE A 21 -23.23 45.96 -32.51
CA PHE A 21 -24.58 45.62 -32.06
C PHE A 21 -25.33 46.93 -31.70
N VAL A 22 -26.52 47.20 -32.27
CA VAL A 22 -27.59 48.13 -31.81
C VAL A 22 -28.89 47.73 -32.57
N LEU A 23 -29.95 47.16 -31.98
CA LEU A 23 -31.03 47.65 -31.09
C LEU A 23 -32.26 48.30 -31.78
N ALA A 24 -33.45 47.74 -31.48
CA ALA A 24 -34.82 48.31 -31.42
C ALA A 24 -35.85 47.70 -32.39
N ILE A 25 -37.11 47.34 -32.09
CA ILE A 25 -37.97 47.07 -30.89
C ILE A 25 -39.40 46.78 -31.45
N ALA A 26 -40.22 46.00 -30.71
CA ALA A 26 -41.71 45.90 -30.69
C ALA A 26 -42.34 44.65 -31.37
N GLY A 27 -43.03 43.75 -30.67
CA GLY A 27 -43.41 43.78 -29.26
C GLY A 27 -43.96 42.45 -28.69
N THR A 28 -43.75 42.35 -27.36
CA THR A 28 -44.62 41.78 -26.29
C THR A 28 -45.21 40.37 -26.48
N SER A 29 -45.02 39.37 -25.62
CA SER A 29 -44.68 39.26 -24.18
C SER A 29 -44.28 37.80 -23.88
N ALA A 30 -43.07 37.45 -23.39
CA ALA A 30 -42.62 37.37 -21.98
C ALA A 30 -43.61 36.65 -21.04
N ALA A 31 -43.26 35.58 -20.30
CA ALA A 31 -42.06 35.31 -19.48
C ALA A 31 -41.42 33.92 -19.80
N ALA A 32 -40.10 33.77 -20.02
CA ALA A 32 -38.91 33.93 -19.14
C ALA A 32 -38.90 32.90 -18.01
N VAL A 33 -37.90 32.00 -17.87
CA VAL A 33 -36.44 32.21 -17.65
C VAL A 33 -35.64 31.05 -18.33
N ASN A 34 -34.94 31.24 -19.48
CA ASN A 34 -33.49 31.53 -19.73
C ASN A 34 -32.47 31.01 -18.70
N GLU A 35 -31.33 30.39 -19.06
CA GLU A 35 -30.28 30.81 -20.02
C GLU A 35 -29.71 29.56 -20.74
N THR A 36 -29.79 29.39 -22.06
CA THR A 36 -28.83 29.82 -23.12
C THR A 36 -27.36 30.02 -22.73
N GLU A 37 -26.47 29.15 -23.25
CA GLU A 37 -25.50 29.57 -24.27
C GLU A 37 -24.97 28.41 -25.14
N ASN A 38 -24.82 28.71 -26.43
CA ASN A 38 -24.43 27.85 -27.54
C ASN A 38 -22.94 27.48 -27.53
N VAL A 39 -22.61 26.24 -27.87
CA VAL A 39 -21.29 25.89 -28.45
C VAL A 39 -21.49 25.34 -29.86
N THR A 40 -20.83 25.99 -30.81
CA THR A 40 -20.73 25.64 -32.23
C THR A 40 -19.89 24.37 -32.44
N THR A 41 -20.36 23.55 -33.39
CA THR A 41 -19.90 22.23 -33.84
C THR A 41 -18.39 22.01 -34.02
N SER A 42 -17.90 20.81 -33.63
CA SER A 42 -17.32 19.77 -34.52
C SER A 42 -16.48 18.73 -33.74
N ASN A 43 -17.10 17.60 -33.38
CA ASN A 43 -16.54 16.23 -33.42
C ASN A 43 -17.49 15.26 -32.70
N VAL A 44 -18.42 14.73 -33.49
CA VAL A 44 -19.24 13.55 -33.16
C VAL A 44 -18.36 12.32 -33.34
N THR A 45 -18.11 11.56 -32.27
CA THR A 45 -17.89 10.10 -32.33
C THR A 45 -18.15 9.47 -30.95
N ASP A 46 -19.20 8.63 -30.92
CA ASP A 46 -19.43 7.46 -30.06
C ASP A 46 -19.47 7.63 -28.53
N GLU A 47 -20.69 7.68 -27.98
CA GLU A 47 -21.21 6.71 -26.97
C GLU A 47 -22.57 7.09 -26.32
N CYS A 48 -23.43 7.87 -26.98
CA CYS A 48 -24.87 7.79 -26.73
C CYS A 48 -25.44 6.50 -27.38
N VAL A 49 -25.11 5.32 -26.85
CA VAL A 49 -25.67 4.05 -27.34
C VAL A 49 -26.89 3.64 -26.51
N GLY A 50 -27.84 4.56 -26.41
CA GLY A 50 -29.19 4.33 -25.89
C GLY A 50 -30.13 5.21 -26.69
N SER A 51 -30.76 4.62 -27.72
CA SER A 51 -31.84 5.25 -28.47
C SER A 51 -33.11 5.19 -27.63
N ASP A 52 -33.82 6.28 -27.37
CA ASP A 52 -35.14 6.21 -26.75
C ASP A 52 -36.15 5.66 -27.79
N PRO A 53 -36.83 4.53 -27.52
CA PRO A 53 -37.93 4.11 -28.38
C PRO A 53 -39.13 5.04 -28.25
N ILE A 54 -39.62 5.53 -29.40
CA ILE A 54 -40.86 6.29 -29.53
C ILE A 54 -41.86 5.42 -30.31
N ILE A 55 -42.97 5.08 -29.66
CA ILE A 55 -44.04 4.30 -30.28
C ILE A 55 -45.28 5.18 -30.39
N ASN A 56 -45.83 5.30 -31.59
CA ASN A 56 -47.06 6.06 -31.83
C ASN A 56 -48.10 5.22 -32.57
N GLY A 57 -49.33 5.70 -32.64
CA GLY A 57 -50.38 5.06 -33.41
C GLY A 57 -51.76 5.56 -33.06
N THR A 58 -52.76 4.84 -33.52
CA THR A 58 -54.18 5.15 -33.27
C THR A 58 -54.90 3.95 -32.68
N ILE A 59 -55.79 4.18 -31.72
CA ILE A 59 -56.78 3.20 -31.27
C ILE A 59 -58.15 3.58 -31.80
N THR A 60 -58.77 2.63 -32.50
CA THR A 60 -60.16 2.70 -32.92
C THR A 60 -60.99 1.64 -32.20
N VAL A 61 -62.31 1.78 -32.24
CA VAL A 61 -63.26 0.77 -31.78
C VAL A 61 -64.19 0.37 -32.92
N ASN A 62 -64.49 -0.93 -33.04
CA ASN A 62 -65.43 -1.48 -34.01
C ASN A 62 -66.79 -1.78 -33.35
N GLU A 63 -67.78 -0.97 -33.64
CA GLU A 63 -69.14 -1.06 -33.08
C GLU A 63 -70.10 -1.46 -34.19
N TYR A 64 -70.66 -2.68 -34.12
CA TYR A 64 -71.59 -3.22 -35.12
C TYR A 64 -71.08 -3.16 -36.58
N GLY A 65 -69.77 -3.19 -36.80
CA GLY A 65 -69.16 -3.09 -38.13
C GLY A 65 -68.76 -1.67 -38.55
N HIS A 66 -68.94 -0.67 -37.68
CA HIS A 66 -68.52 0.71 -37.88
C HIS A 66 -67.29 1.04 -37.02
N THR A 67 -66.25 1.59 -37.63
CA THR A 67 -65.01 1.96 -36.94
C THR A 67 -64.96 3.45 -36.64
N ARG A 68 -64.69 3.84 -35.38
CA ARG A 68 -64.45 5.24 -34.98
C ARG A 68 -63.21 5.37 -34.07
N PRO A 69 -62.58 6.55 -33.98
CA PRO A 69 -61.52 6.81 -33.01
C PRO A 69 -62.01 6.64 -31.57
N LEU A 70 -61.09 6.21 -30.69
CA LEU A 70 -61.39 5.97 -29.27
C LEU A 70 -60.49 6.86 -28.40
N GLU A 71 -61.08 7.89 -27.80
CA GLU A 71 -60.42 8.78 -26.82
C GLU A 71 -60.29 8.10 -25.45
N GLY A 72 -59.19 8.38 -24.74
CA GLY A 72 -58.97 7.88 -23.38
C GLY A 72 -58.63 6.38 -23.27
N ALA A 73 -58.35 5.70 -24.38
CA ALA A 73 -57.88 4.32 -24.37
C ALA A 73 -56.45 4.23 -23.85
N THR A 74 -56.19 3.31 -22.93
CA THR A 74 -54.88 3.12 -22.30
C THR A 74 -54.00 2.24 -23.17
N VAL A 75 -52.76 2.71 -23.39
CA VAL A 75 -51.67 1.99 -24.07
C VAL A 75 -50.57 1.73 -23.06
N ILE A 76 -50.22 0.46 -22.81
CA ILE A 76 -49.09 0.08 -21.95
C ILE A 76 -48.02 -0.59 -22.79
N VAL A 77 -46.79 -0.10 -22.69
CA VAL A 77 -45.59 -0.69 -23.28
C VAL A 77 -44.94 -1.62 -22.28
N ASN A 78 -44.80 -2.90 -22.61
CA ASN A 78 -44.05 -3.87 -21.82
C ASN A 78 -42.78 -4.33 -22.53
N SER A 79 -41.74 -4.61 -21.75
CA SER A 79 -40.56 -5.37 -22.20
C SER A 79 -40.94 -6.79 -22.63
N ASN A 80 -40.00 -7.50 -23.26
CA ASN A 80 -40.17 -8.92 -23.57
C ASN A 80 -40.31 -9.80 -22.32
N SER A 81 -39.78 -9.34 -21.18
CA SER A 81 -39.92 -9.99 -19.87
C SER A 81 -41.23 -9.67 -19.15
N GLY A 82 -42.10 -8.84 -19.74
CA GLY A 82 -43.40 -8.47 -19.16
C GLY A 82 -43.35 -7.32 -18.15
N LYS A 83 -42.23 -6.60 -18.05
CA LYS A 83 -42.09 -5.39 -17.23
C LYS A 83 -42.73 -4.20 -17.96
N ALA A 84 -43.65 -3.48 -17.32
CA ALA A 84 -44.17 -2.22 -17.85
C ALA A 84 -43.05 -1.15 -17.90
N LEU A 85 -42.84 -0.59 -19.08
CA LEU A 85 -41.81 0.41 -19.38
C LEU A 85 -42.40 1.81 -19.47
N ALA A 86 -43.60 1.95 -20.05
CA ALA A 86 -44.34 3.20 -20.16
C ALA A 86 -45.82 2.96 -20.44
N SER A 87 -46.65 3.98 -20.31
CA SER A 87 -48.03 3.98 -20.76
C SER A 87 -48.49 5.38 -21.12
N THR A 88 -49.54 5.48 -21.93
CA THR A 88 -50.19 6.73 -22.32
C THR A 88 -51.68 6.47 -22.54
N THR A 89 -52.49 7.52 -22.67
CA THR A 89 -53.85 7.45 -23.18
C THR A 89 -53.95 8.06 -24.58
N THR A 90 -55.03 7.76 -25.29
CA THR A 90 -55.34 8.38 -26.58
C THR A 90 -56.06 9.73 -26.44
N ASP A 91 -55.80 10.64 -27.37
CA ASP A 91 -56.51 11.91 -27.51
C ASP A 91 -57.90 11.75 -28.17
N ALA A 92 -58.61 12.87 -28.39
CA ALA A 92 -59.92 12.92 -29.06
C ALA A 92 -59.95 12.31 -30.48
N ASN A 93 -58.80 12.21 -31.14
CA ASN A 93 -58.65 11.58 -32.46
C ASN A 93 -58.21 10.12 -32.36
N GLY A 94 -58.18 9.55 -31.15
CA GLY A 94 -57.70 8.19 -30.88
C GLY A 94 -56.19 8.04 -31.03
N TYR A 95 -55.42 9.13 -31.11
CA TYR A 95 -53.97 9.08 -31.32
C TYR A 95 -53.22 8.95 -29.99
N TYR A 96 -52.14 8.17 -30.00
CA TYR A 96 -51.20 8.08 -28.88
C TYR A 96 -49.75 8.16 -29.36
N SER A 97 -48.87 8.64 -28.47
CA SER A 97 -47.42 8.62 -28.64
C SER A 97 -46.77 8.41 -27.28
N VAL A 98 -45.88 7.44 -27.18
CA VAL A 98 -45.17 7.09 -25.95
C VAL A 98 -43.67 7.05 -26.19
N ASN A 99 -42.93 7.81 -25.39
CA ASN A 99 -41.47 7.84 -25.39
C ASN A 99 -40.96 7.21 -24.09
N PHE A 100 -39.97 6.31 -24.17
CA PHE A 100 -39.43 5.60 -23.02
C PHE A 100 -38.00 5.17 -23.25
N TYR A 101 -37.30 4.75 -22.20
CA TYR A 101 -35.93 4.27 -22.29
C TYR A 101 -35.87 2.74 -22.25
N SER A 102 -35.22 2.12 -23.23
CA SER A 102 -34.94 0.69 -23.23
C SER A 102 -33.86 0.32 -24.25
N ALA A 103 -33.00 -0.64 -23.88
CA ALA A 103 -32.04 -1.26 -24.79
C ALA A 103 -32.66 -2.37 -25.66
N GLU A 104 -33.84 -2.88 -25.29
CA GLU A 104 -34.59 -3.83 -26.11
C GLU A 104 -35.09 -3.15 -27.39
N THR A 105 -35.22 -3.90 -28.49
CA THR A 105 -35.79 -3.38 -29.74
C THR A 105 -37.20 -3.87 -30.00
N THR A 106 -37.69 -4.82 -29.21
CA THR A 106 -39.01 -5.44 -29.38
C THR A 106 -39.81 -5.31 -28.09
N PHE A 107 -41.07 -4.92 -28.19
CA PHE A 107 -41.94 -4.59 -27.07
C PHE A 107 -43.34 -5.18 -27.25
N ASN A 108 -44.00 -5.51 -26.15
CA ASN A 108 -45.41 -5.92 -26.15
C ASN A 108 -46.28 -4.75 -25.72
N ILE A 109 -47.09 -4.25 -26.66
CA ILE A 109 -47.96 -3.09 -26.46
C ILE A 109 -49.36 -3.60 -26.21
N ILE A 110 -49.94 -3.21 -25.07
CA ILE A 110 -51.30 -3.55 -24.68
C ILE A 110 -52.17 -2.31 -24.88
N ALA A 111 -53.12 -2.38 -25.80
CA ALA A 111 -54.20 -1.42 -25.92
C ALA A 111 -55.43 -1.94 -25.17
N SER A 112 -56.01 -1.09 -24.33
CA SER A 112 -57.19 -1.44 -23.55
C SER A 112 -58.12 -0.26 -23.39
N TYR A 113 -59.42 -0.56 -23.33
CA TYR A 113 -60.47 0.40 -23.02
C TYR A 113 -61.56 -0.32 -22.25
N VAL A 114 -62.18 0.35 -21.28
CA VAL A 114 -63.17 -0.28 -20.41
C VAL A 114 -64.42 -0.63 -21.21
N GLY A 115 -64.86 -1.88 -21.14
CA GLY A 115 -65.95 -2.40 -21.98
C GLY A 115 -65.49 -3.03 -23.30
N CYS A 116 -64.20 -2.94 -23.64
CA CYS A 116 -63.60 -3.66 -24.77
C CYS A 116 -62.74 -4.85 -24.31
N THR A 117 -62.49 -5.78 -25.21
CA THR A 117 -61.46 -6.82 -25.01
C THR A 117 -60.08 -6.19 -25.28
N PRO A 118 -59.14 -6.22 -24.31
CA PRO A 118 -57.78 -5.70 -24.54
C PRO A 118 -57.06 -6.47 -25.65
N ILE A 119 -56.22 -5.78 -26.40
CA ILE A 119 -55.39 -6.35 -27.46
C ILE A 119 -53.93 -6.12 -27.10
N THR A 120 -53.14 -7.20 -27.11
CA THR A 120 -51.68 -7.13 -27.00
C THR A 120 -51.06 -7.42 -28.35
N GLN A 121 -50.18 -6.54 -28.82
CA GLN A 121 -49.41 -6.72 -30.05
C GLN A 121 -47.93 -6.42 -29.81
N SER A 122 -47.06 -7.20 -30.43
CA SER A 122 -45.62 -6.95 -30.37
C SER A 122 -45.19 -5.99 -31.49
N ILE A 123 -44.29 -5.06 -31.18
CA ILE A 123 -43.66 -4.18 -32.17
C ILE A 123 -42.14 -4.17 -31.99
N THR A 124 -41.44 -4.12 -33.12
CA THR A 124 -40.00 -3.86 -33.15
C THR A 124 -39.75 -2.45 -33.65
N VAL A 125 -38.98 -1.66 -32.90
CA VAL A 125 -38.63 -0.27 -33.24
C VAL A 125 -37.31 -0.21 -34.01
N ALA A 126 -37.18 0.75 -34.93
CA ALA A 126 -35.99 0.93 -35.76
C ALA A 126 -35.60 2.41 -35.87
N ASN A 127 -34.34 2.69 -36.22
CA ASN A 127 -33.86 4.07 -36.34
C ASN A 127 -34.69 4.87 -37.35
N GLY A 128 -34.97 6.13 -37.03
CA GLY A 128 -35.73 7.02 -37.91
C GLY A 128 -34.99 7.42 -39.19
N PRO A 129 -35.68 8.05 -40.16
CA PRO A 129 -35.11 8.48 -41.44
C PRO A 129 -34.00 9.54 -41.31
N ASN A 130 -33.91 10.23 -40.16
CA ASN A 130 -32.88 11.24 -39.87
C ASN A 130 -31.67 10.66 -39.12
N TYR A 131 -31.54 9.34 -38.98
CA TYR A 131 -30.36 8.70 -38.41
C TYR A 131 -29.11 8.99 -39.27
N PRO A 132 -27.95 9.37 -38.68
CA PRO A 132 -27.60 9.35 -37.25
C PRO A 132 -27.84 10.67 -36.49
N THR A 133 -28.41 11.71 -37.13
CA THR A 133 -28.68 13.00 -36.46
C THR A 133 -29.79 12.94 -35.42
N ASP A 134 -30.69 11.96 -35.56
CA ASP A 134 -31.66 11.56 -34.56
C ASP A 134 -31.39 10.09 -34.16
N PRO A 135 -30.89 9.83 -32.94
CA PRO A 135 -30.58 8.47 -32.49
C PRO A 135 -31.82 7.68 -32.06
N ASN A 136 -33.02 8.29 -32.00
CA ASN A 136 -34.22 7.62 -31.50
C ASN A 136 -34.71 6.52 -32.45
N LYS A 137 -35.33 5.50 -31.85
CA LYS A 137 -35.98 4.42 -32.59
C LYS A 137 -37.47 4.64 -32.63
N TYR A 138 -38.08 4.47 -33.79
CA TYR A 138 -39.50 4.72 -34.01
C TYR A 138 -40.24 3.43 -34.30
N GLY A 139 -41.48 3.35 -33.81
CA GLY A 139 -42.45 2.32 -34.17
C GLY A 139 -43.84 2.93 -34.29
N THR A 140 -44.64 2.42 -35.23
CA THR A 140 -46.06 2.79 -35.35
C THR A 140 -46.92 1.55 -35.21
N LEU A 141 -47.88 1.55 -34.28
CA LEU A 141 -48.77 0.43 -34.01
C LEU A 141 -50.22 0.88 -33.79
N ASN A 142 -51.12 0.45 -34.66
CA ASN A 142 -52.54 0.80 -34.56
C ASN A 142 -53.35 -0.35 -33.99
N PHE A 143 -54.33 -0.03 -33.16
CA PHE A 143 -55.23 -1.02 -32.55
C PHE A 143 -56.66 -0.77 -32.98
N ASN A 144 -57.43 -1.86 -33.17
CA ASN A 144 -58.87 -1.80 -33.35
C ASN A 144 -59.53 -2.68 -32.29
N LEU A 145 -60.02 -2.06 -31.22
CA LEU A 145 -60.64 -2.77 -30.10
C LEU A 145 -62.06 -3.22 -30.44
N THR A 146 -62.44 -4.37 -29.88
CA THR A 146 -63.79 -4.91 -30.01
C THR A 146 -64.53 -4.73 -28.68
N PRO A 147 -65.68 -4.02 -28.66
CA PRO A 147 -66.55 -3.95 -27.50
C PRO A 147 -67.05 -5.33 -27.09
N LYS A 148 -67.25 -5.51 -25.80
CA LYS A 148 -67.91 -6.70 -25.26
C LYS A 148 -69.39 -6.64 -25.55
N THR A 149 -70.01 -7.81 -25.61
CA THR A 149 -71.43 -7.96 -25.86
C THR A 149 -72.18 -8.35 -24.59
N ALA A 150 -73.40 -7.83 -24.45
CA ALA A 150 -74.37 -8.24 -23.47
C ALA A 150 -75.52 -8.96 -24.18
N THR A 151 -75.80 -10.20 -23.80
CA THR A 151 -76.93 -10.95 -24.34
C THR A 151 -78.07 -10.97 -23.34
N LEU A 152 -79.26 -10.62 -23.80
CA LEU A 152 -80.47 -10.69 -23.00
C LEU A 152 -80.89 -12.13 -22.74
N THR A 153 -81.09 -12.51 -21.48
CA THR A 153 -81.41 -13.89 -21.10
C THR A 153 -82.83 -14.07 -20.58
N SER A 154 -83.44 -13.03 -19.99
CA SER A 154 -84.86 -13.00 -19.62
C SER A 154 -85.34 -11.60 -19.27
N THR A 155 -86.64 -11.34 -19.38
CA THR A 155 -87.29 -10.08 -18.98
C THR A 155 -87.56 -9.96 -17.47
N GLY A 156 -86.91 -10.78 -16.64
CA GLY A 156 -86.93 -10.71 -15.16
C GLY A 156 -88.29 -10.41 -14.50
N ASN A 157 -88.26 -9.64 -13.40
CA ASN A 157 -89.42 -9.28 -12.57
C ASN A 157 -89.89 -7.85 -12.89
N GLY A 158 -91.19 -7.63 -13.10
CA GLY A 158 -91.71 -6.30 -13.44
C GLY A 158 -93.24 -6.20 -13.48
N ARG A 159 -93.74 -5.03 -13.86
CA ARG A 159 -95.16 -4.70 -14.05
C ARG A 159 -95.36 -4.03 -15.39
N THR A 160 -96.52 -4.29 -15.97
CA THR A 160 -97.03 -3.52 -17.10
C THR A 160 -97.56 -2.19 -16.57
N VAL A 161 -96.97 -1.09 -17.02
CA VAL A 161 -97.28 0.28 -16.59
C VAL A 161 -97.77 1.12 -17.77
N TYR A 162 -98.71 2.01 -17.49
CA TYR A 162 -99.19 2.97 -18.45
C TYR A 162 -98.18 4.10 -18.60
N ILE A 163 -97.94 4.44 -19.86
CA ILE A 163 -96.99 5.46 -20.29
C ILE A 163 -97.73 6.33 -21.31
N GLN A 164 -97.77 7.64 -21.08
CA GLN A 164 -98.44 8.58 -21.96
C GLN A 164 -97.75 8.63 -23.34
N GLY A 165 -98.54 8.54 -24.42
CA GLY A 165 -98.06 8.61 -25.81
C GLY A 165 -98.03 7.29 -26.60
N GLN A 166 -98.17 6.13 -25.94
CA GLN A 166 -98.11 4.80 -26.60
C GLN A 166 -99.47 4.19 -26.96
N ASN A 167 -100.59 4.72 -26.43
CA ASN A 167 -101.93 4.09 -26.51
C ASN A 167 -101.97 2.59 -26.08
N LYS A 168 -100.91 2.05 -25.46
CA LYS A 168 -100.74 0.68 -24.94
C LYS A 168 -99.83 0.71 -23.69
N ASP A 169 -99.90 -0.32 -22.86
CA ASP A 169 -99.10 -0.43 -21.64
C ASP A 169 -97.68 -0.96 -21.93
N GLY A 170 -96.65 -0.33 -21.36
CA GLY A 170 -95.24 -0.72 -21.49
C GLY A 170 -94.76 -1.60 -20.34
N PHE A 171 -93.76 -2.45 -20.57
CA PHE A 171 -93.18 -3.26 -19.49
C PHE A 171 -92.09 -2.49 -18.74
N ALA A 172 -92.25 -2.33 -17.42
CA ALA A 172 -91.23 -1.79 -16.53
C ALA A 172 -90.83 -2.82 -15.47
N GLY A 173 -89.55 -3.12 -15.34
CA GLY A 173 -88.98 -4.08 -14.41
C GLY A 173 -87.49 -4.31 -14.59
N VAL A 174 -87.01 -5.42 -14.06
CA VAL A 174 -85.64 -5.89 -14.20
C VAL A 174 -85.50 -6.76 -15.43
N ILE A 175 -84.45 -6.53 -16.20
CA ILE A 175 -84.00 -7.36 -17.31
C ILE A 175 -82.71 -8.05 -16.90
N ASN A 176 -82.58 -9.35 -17.18
CA ASN A 176 -81.35 -10.08 -16.92
C ASN A 176 -80.51 -10.12 -18.20
N VAL A 177 -79.26 -9.67 -18.08
CA VAL A 177 -78.29 -9.60 -19.17
C VAL A 177 -77.06 -10.41 -18.82
N ARG A 178 -76.50 -11.13 -19.78
CA ARG A 178 -75.30 -11.94 -19.59
C ARG A 178 -74.12 -11.32 -20.34
N VAL A 179 -73.04 -11.04 -19.61
CA VAL A 179 -71.77 -10.50 -20.13
C VAL A 179 -70.65 -11.40 -19.62
N ASP A 180 -69.78 -11.88 -20.51
CA ASP A 180 -68.66 -12.78 -20.20
C ASP A 180 -69.06 -13.98 -19.31
N GLY A 181 -70.26 -14.50 -19.50
CA GLY A 181 -70.78 -15.65 -18.75
C GLY A 181 -71.50 -15.30 -17.44
N THR A 182 -71.35 -14.08 -16.91
CA THR A 182 -71.98 -13.60 -15.67
C THR A 182 -73.30 -12.89 -15.94
N THR A 183 -74.31 -13.10 -15.08
CA THR A 183 -75.63 -12.46 -15.21
C THR A 183 -75.73 -11.22 -14.34
N TYR A 184 -76.16 -10.11 -14.93
CA TYR A 184 -76.36 -8.82 -14.30
C TYR A 184 -77.81 -8.38 -14.39
N VAL A 185 -78.22 -7.56 -13.41
CA VAL A 185 -79.51 -6.86 -13.40
C VAL A 185 -79.37 -5.58 -14.19
N ALA A 186 -80.26 -5.41 -15.16
CA ALA A 186 -80.38 -4.22 -15.99
C ALA A 186 -81.79 -3.64 -15.96
N TYR A 187 -81.90 -2.35 -16.24
CA TYR A 187 -83.14 -1.61 -16.36
C TYR A 187 -83.15 -0.91 -17.71
N CYS A 188 -84.30 -0.94 -18.38
CA CYS A 188 -84.43 -0.26 -19.66
C CYS A 188 -84.61 1.25 -19.46
N ILE A 189 -83.93 2.03 -20.30
CA ILE A 189 -84.03 3.49 -20.34
C ILE A 189 -84.66 4.01 -21.64
N ASP A 190 -84.88 3.13 -22.62
CA ASP A 190 -85.67 3.39 -23.84
C ASP A 190 -86.82 2.36 -23.96
N LEU A 191 -88.00 2.73 -23.46
CA LEU A 191 -89.17 1.85 -23.43
C LEU A 191 -89.91 1.74 -24.78
N PHE A 192 -89.45 2.42 -25.84
CA PHE A 192 -90.16 2.51 -27.13
C PHE A 192 -89.70 1.51 -28.18
N THR A 193 -88.50 0.98 -28.01
CA THR A 193 -87.95 -0.05 -28.89
C THR A 193 -88.33 -1.43 -28.36
N PRO A 194 -88.67 -2.40 -29.21
CA PRO A 194 -88.96 -3.75 -28.76
C PRO A 194 -87.72 -4.42 -28.19
N ILE A 195 -87.91 -5.34 -27.24
CA ILE A 195 -86.85 -6.13 -26.63
C ILE A 195 -87.22 -7.61 -26.60
N SER A 196 -86.30 -8.48 -27.01
CA SER A 196 -86.50 -9.93 -27.07
C SER A 196 -85.37 -10.69 -26.41
N THR A 197 -85.69 -11.81 -25.75
CA THR A 197 -84.67 -12.74 -25.25
C THR A 197 -83.79 -13.22 -26.41
N GLY A 198 -82.47 -13.19 -26.22
CA GLY A 198 -81.47 -13.50 -27.25
C GLY A 198 -80.93 -12.28 -27.98
N ASP A 199 -81.48 -11.08 -27.74
CA ASP A 199 -80.91 -9.84 -28.28
C ASP A 199 -79.52 -9.57 -27.71
N THR A 200 -78.62 -9.14 -28.59
CA THR A 200 -77.26 -8.68 -28.24
C THR A 200 -77.15 -7.16 -28.29
N LEU A 201 -76.65 -6.58 -27.22
CA LEU A 201 -76.26 -5.17 -27.04
C LEU A 201 -74.75 -5.06 -26.84
N LEU A 202 -74.17 -3.89 -27.09
CA LEU A 202 -72.76 -3.64 -26.76
C LEU A 202 -72.63 -3.03 -25.37
N VAL A 203 -71.59 -3.43 -24.64
CA VAL A 203 -71.29 -2.88 -23.31
C VAL A 203 -70.45 -1.62 -23.50
N ASN A 204 -71.04 -0.46 -23.25
CA ASN A 204 -70.34 0.83 -23.27
C ASN A 204 -69.92 1.18 -21.85
N GLY A 205 -68.80 0.61 -21.40
CA GLY A 205 -68.09 0.97 -20.18
C GLY A 205 -68.96 1.18 -18.93
N PRO A 206 -68.40 1.75 -17.86
CA PRO A 206 -69.14 2.33 -16.73
C PRO A 206 -69.86 3.61 -17.21
N LEU A 207 -71.07 3.88 -16.73
CA LEU A 207 -71.88 5.08 -17.06
C LEU A 207 -71.14 6.42 -16.98
N PRO A 208 -70.22 6.66 -16.01
CA PRO A 208 -69.36 7.85 -15.97
C PRO A 208 -68.73 8.21 -17.33
N GLY A 209 -69.10 9.36 -17.90
CA GLY A 209 -68.50 9.87 -19.15
C GLY A 209 -68.84 9.10 -20.43
N THR A 210 -69.79 8.17 -20.41
CA THR A 210 -70.18 7.42 -21.62
C THR A 210 -70.96 8.30 -22.59
N ALA A 211 -70.26 8.80 -23.62
CA ALA A 211 -70.90 9.30 -24.83
C ALA A 211 -71.47 8.10 -25.61
N GLY A 212 -72.76 8.18 -25.94
CA GLY A 212 -73.45 7.29 -26.85
C GLY A 212 -74.47 8.11 -27.64
N ASP A 213 -75.44 7.46 -28.27
CA ASP A 213 -76.52 8.16 -29.00
C ASP A 213 -77.59 8.78 -28.07
N LEU A 214 -77.28 8.85 -26.78
CA LEU A 214 -78.09 9.51 -25.76
C LEU A 214 -77.64 10.98 -25.64
N PRO A 215 -78.56 11.90 -25.33
CA PRO A 215 -78.22 13.31 -25.20
C PRO A 215 -77.21 13.60 -24.08
N SER A 216 -76.48 14.72 -24.18
CA SER A 216 -75.45 15.13 -23.22
C SER A 216 -75.95 15.52 -21.81
N GLU A 217 -77.26 15.55 -21.61
CA GLU A 217 -77.92 16.12 -20.41
C GLU A 217 -78.44 15.03 -19.43
N VAL A 218 -78.05 13.76 -19.63
CA VAL A 218 -78.39 12.66 -18.72
C VAL A 218 -77.69 12.83 -17.37
N GLU A 219 -78.44 12.71 -16.26
CA GLU A 219 -77.91 12.82 -14.90
C GLU A 219 -77.32 11.47 -14.42
N TRP A 220 -76.20 11.06 -15.03
CA TRP A 220 -75.60 9.74 -14.79
C TRP A 220 -75.20 9.47 -13.33
N ASP A 221 -74.83 10.49 -12.55
CA ASP A 221 -74.53 10.40 -11.11
C ASP A 221 -75.74 9.85 -10.36
N LYS A 222 -76.93 10.38 -10.68
CA LYS A 222 -78.20 10.01 -10.05
C LYS A 222 -78.64 8.63 -10.48
N VAL A 223 -78.47 8.29 -11.77
CA VAL A 223 -78.74 6.94 -12.27
C VAL A 223 -77.83 5.92 -11.59
N SER A 224 -76.54 6.21 -11.50
CA SER A 224 -75.56 5.35 -10.83
C SER A 224 -75.86 5.23 -9.33
N TYR A 225 -76.27 6.33 -8.67
CA TYR A 225 -76.73 6.30 -7.28
C TYR A 225 -77.93 5.35 -7.13
N ILE A 226 -78.93 5.45 -8.00
CA ILE A 226 -80.12 4.58 -7.95
C ILE A 226 -79.72 3.10 -8.10
N LEU A 227 -78.90 2.78 -9.09
CA LEU A 227 -78.44 1.41 -9.36
C LEU A 227 -77.68 0.79 -8.19
N ASN A 228 -76.96 1.60 -7.41
CA ASN A 228 -76.19 1.12 -6.28
C ASN A 228 -76.96 1.10 -4.96
N HIS A 229 -77.90 2.03 -4.78
CA HIS A 229 -78.64 2.22 -3.55
C HIS A 229 -79.90 1.36 -3.46
N TYR A 230 -80.60 1.15 -4.58
CA TYR A 230 -81.86 0.41 -4.61
C TYR A 230 -81.69 -0.98 -5.24
N SER A 231 -82.27 -1.98 -4.58
CA SER A 231 -82.38 -3.35 -5.06
C SER A 231 -83.87 -3.76 -4.98
N PRO A 232 -84.47 -4.26 -6.07
CA PRO A 232 -85.91 -4.47 -6.13
C PRO A 232 -86.34 -5.65 -5.24
N SER A 233 -87.20 -5.37 -4.27
CA SER A 233 -87.78 -6.39 -3.37
C SER A 233 -89.10 -6.98 -3.88
N SER A 234 -89.70 -6.40 -4.93
CA SER A 234 -90.95 -6.87 -5.54
C SER A 234 -91.07 -6.40 -7.01
N ASN A 235 -92.04 -6.96 -7.76
CA ASN A 235 -92.32 -6.53 -9.14
C ASN A 235 -92.72 -5.05 -9.23
N THR A 236 -93.45 -4.54 -8.24
CA THR A 236 -93.86 -3.12 -8.18
C THR A 236 -92.66 -2.22 -7.88
N GLU A 237 -91.75 -2.65 -7.00
CA GLU A 237 -90.50 -1.92 -6.70
C GLU A 237 -89.57 -1.92 -7.92
N ALA A 238 -89.45 -3.04 -8.64
CA ALA A 238 -88.67 -3.13 -9.88
C ALA A 238 -89.18 -2.15 -10.95
N ALA A 239 -90.50 -2.09 -11.14
CA ALA A 239 -91.13 -1.14 -12.05
C ALA A 239 -90.91 0.32 -11.60
N ALA A 240 -91.00 0.60 -10.29
CA ALA A 240 -90.79 1.93 -9.74
C ALA A 240 -89.34 2.41 -9.87
N ILE A 241 -88.35 1.53 -9.62
CA ILE A 241 -86.92 1.82 -9.81
C ILE A 241 -86.64 2.14 -11.28
N GLN A 242 -87.16 1.34 -12.23
CA GLN A 242 -86.98 1.65 -13.65
C GLN A 242 -87.62 3.00 -14.02
N CYS A 243 -88.83 3.28 -13.53
CA CYS A 243 -89.49 4.57 -13.78
C CYS A 243 -88.68 5.75 -13.22
N ALA A 244 -88.04 5.59 -12.06
CA ALA A 244 -87.17 6.60 -11.47
C ALA A 244 -85.86 6.78 -12.23
N ILE A 245 -85.22 5.70 -12.68
CA ILE A 245 -84.04 5.77 -13.57
C ILE A 245 -84.40 6.56 -14.84
N TRP A 246 -85.56 6.26 -15.42
CA TRP A 246 -86.01 6.89 -16.65
C TRP A 246 -86.25 8.40 -16.51
N TYR A 247 -86.69 8.85 -15.34
CA TYR A 247 -86.81 10.28 -15.03
C TYR A 247 -85.46 11.00 -15.13
N PHE A 248 -84.36 10.38 -14.70
CA PHE A 248 -83.02 10.98 -14.73
C PHE A 248 -82.25 10.77 -16.05
N THR A 249 -82.77 9.92 -16.96
CA THR A 249 -82.18 9.69 -18.28
C THR A 249 -82.94 10.33 -19.44
N SER A 250 -84.14 10.84 -19.21
CA SER A 250 -84.90 11.57 -20.23
C SER A 250 -84.61 13.07 -20.13
N VAL A 251 -84.07 13.65 -21.20
CA VAL A 251 -83.82 15.08 -21.34
C VAL A 251 -85.08 15.89 -21.05
N HIS A 252 -84.94 16.96 -20.26
CA HIS A 252 -85.99 17.94 -19.96
C HIS A 252 -86.44 18.68 -21.23
N TYR A 253 -87.27 18.04 -22.06
CA TYR A 253 -87.93 18.73 -23.15
C TYR A 253 -89.16 19.49 -22.63
N GLY A 254 -88.89 20.68 -22.11
CA GLY A 254 -89.86 21.78 -21.89
C GLY A 254 -91.03 21.48 -20.94
N THR A 255 -91.87 22.50 -20.71
CA THR A 255 -93.14 22.36 -19.99
C THR A 255 -94.14 21.54 -20.79
N TYR A 256 -95.02 20.80 -20.11
CA TYR A 256 -96.09 20.00 -20.73
C TYR A 256 -96.91 20.80 -21.73
N ASN A 257 -96.78 20.45 -23.02
CA ASN A 257 -97.63 20.97 -24.07
C ASN A 257 -98.63 19.89 -24.52
N PRO A 258 -99.88 19.91 -24.03
CA PRO A 258 -100.91 18.95 -24.42
C PRO A 258 -101.29 19.03 -25.91
N SER A 259 -100.80 20.03 -26.65
CA SER A 259 -101.11 20.29 -28.05
C SER A 259 -100.01 19.82 -29.03
N ALA A 260 -98.90 19.27 -28.53
CA ALA A 260 -97.82 18.78 -29.38
C ALA A 260 -98.25 17.52 -30.17
N PRO A 261 -97.82 17.36 -31.44
CA PRO A 261 -98.05 16.13 -32.19
C PRO A 261 -97.56 14.90 -31.42
N VAL A 262 -98.34 13.82 -31.44
CA VAL A 262 -97.97 12.53 -30.82
C VAL A 262 -96.58 12.14 -31.30
N GLY A 263 -95.62 12.05 -30.37
CA GLY A 263 -94.24 11.65 -30.65
C GLY A 263 -93.20 12.77 -30.73
N THR A 264 -93.51 14.02 -30.38
CA THR A 264 -92.52 15.13 -30.47
C THR A 264 -91.94 15.63 -29.15
N TYR A 265 -92.48 15.25 -27.99
CA TYR A 265 -91.90 15.52 -26.68
C TYR A 265 -92.18 14.38 -25.69
N TYR A 266 -91.17 14.06 -24.87
CA TYR A 266 -91.14 12.89 -24.00
C TYR A 266 -91.05 13.34 -22.55
N GLN A 267 -92.20 13.56 -21.92
CA GLN A 267 -92.28 14.00 -20.53
C GLN A 267 -92.81 12.87 -19.68
N TYR A 268 -91.90 12.12 -19.09
CA TYR A 268 -92.23 10.93 -18.35
C TYR A 268 -92.16 11.18 -16.85
N MET A 269 -93.04 10.53 -16.11
CA MET A 269 -93.24 10.67 -14.66
C MET A 269 -93.81 12.01 -14.19
N THR A 270 -93.83 13.05 -15.04
CA THR A 270 -94.45 14.35 -14.75
C THR A 270 -95.95 14.40 -15.07
N ALA A 271 -96.43 13.54 -15.97
CA ALA A 271 -97.85 13.47 -16.31
C ALA A 271 -98.64 12.57 -15.34
N THR A 272 -99.96 12.80 -15.26
CA THR A 272 -100.82 12.10 -14.29
C THR A 272 -101.01 10.62 -14.57
N ARG A 273 -100.79 10.19 -15.83
CA ARG A 273 -100.99 8.80 -16.25
C ARG A 273 -99.72 7.95 -16.25
N ASP A 274 -98.53 8.54 -16.09
CA ASP A 274 -97.27 7.80 -16.17
C ASP A 274 -96.97 6.98 -14.91
N GLY A 275 -96.40 5.79 -15.09
CA GLY A 275 -96.00 4.92 -13.98
C GLY A 275 -97.19 4.32 -13.22
N VAL A 276 -98.35 4.23 -13.87
CA VAL A 276 -99.61 3.73 -13.27
C VAL A 276 -99.91 2.31 -13.79
N ILE A 277 -100.42 1.40 -12.96
CA ILE A 277 -100.86 0.07 -13.41
C ILE A 277 -102.34 0.15 -13.79
N ARG A 278 -102.70 -0.23 -15.01
CA ARG A 278 -104.11 -0.34 -15.41
C ARG A 278 -104.73 -1.65 -14.94
N ASN A 279 -105.77 -1.56 -14.12
CA ASN A 279 -106.54 -2.70 -13.65
C ASN A 279 -108.03 -2.54 -13.97
N TRP A 280 -108.80 -3.63 -13.89
CA TRP A 280 -110.26 -3.64 -14.10
C TRP A 280 -111.02 -2.67 -13.17
N TYR A 281 -110.41 -2.28 -12.04
CA TYR A 281 -110.97 -1.39 -11.02
C TYR A 281 -110.51 0.06 -11.13
N GLY A 282 -109.70 0.40 -12.13
CA GLY A 282 -109.13 1.74 -12.35
C GLY A 282 -107.61 1.77 -12.33
N ASP A 283 -107.07 2.98 -12.47
CA ASP A 283 -105.66 3.31 -12.53
C ASP A 283 -105.01 3.23 -11.12
N ASP A 284 -104.08 2.29 -10.92
CA ASP A 284 -103.32 2.10 -9.66
C ASP A 284 -102.00 2.90 -9.70
N THR A 285 -101.86 3.85 -8.77
CA THR A 285 -100.75 4.81 -8.72
C THR A 285 -99.59 4.39 -7.82
N THR A 286 -99.57 3.15 -7.33
CA THR A 286 -98.54 2.66 -6.39
C THR A 286 -97.12 2.73 -6.96
N VAL A 287 -96.91 2.30 -8.21
CA VAL A 287 -95.61 2.39 -8.91
C VAL A 287 -95.18 3.86 -9.05
N ARG A 288 -96.09 4.73 -9.51
CA ARG A 288 -95.84 6.17 -9.68
C ARG A 288 -95.44 6.83 -8.36
N THR A 289 -96.19 6.55 -7.29
CA THR A 289 -95.93 7.11 -5.96
C THR A 289 -94.56 6.69 -5.44
N ARG A 290 -94.22 5.40 -5.58
CA ARG A 290 -92.91 4.90 -5.14
C ARG A 290 -91.77 5.48 -5.97
N ALA A 291 -91.94 5.57 -7.29
CA ALA A 291 -90.94 6.16 -8.17
C ALA A 291 -90.69 7.65 -7.83
N TRP A 292 -91.73 8.43 -7.52
CA TRP A 292 -91.57 9.81 -7.04
C TRP A 292 -90.83 9.92 -5.70
N ASN A 293 -91.05 8.97 -4.77
CA ASN A 293 -90.28 8.94 -3.54
C ASN A 293 -88.79 8.71 -3.81
N ILE A 294 -88.45 7.76 -4.70
CA ILE A 294 -87.06 7.52 -5.12
C ILE A 294 -86.47 8.78 -5.76
N ILE A 295 -87.20 9.44 -6.68
CA ILE A 295 -86.75 10.67 -7.33
C ILE A 295 -86.46 11.78 -6.32
N ASN A 296 -87.35 11.99 -5.35
CA ASN A 296 -87.18 13.02 -4.32
C ASN A 296 -86.01 12.69 -3.37
N GLU A 297 -85.86 11.42 -2.97
CA GLU A 297 -84.72 10.95 -2.18
C GLU A 297 -83.40 11.22 -2.90
N VAL A 298 -83.32 10.89 -4.19
CA VAL A 298 -82.14 11.10 -5.04
C VAL A 298 -81.85 12.59 -5.24
N ASN A 299 -82.86 13.42 -5.46
CA ASN A 299 -82.70 14.87 -5.61
C ASN A 299 -82.26 15.57 -4.30
N ALA A 300 -82.66 15.04 -3.14
CA ALA A 300 -82.25 15.56 -1.84
C ALA A 300 -80.89 15.00 -1.38
N ALA A 301 -80.42 13.91 -1.98
CA ALA A 301 -79.14 13.30 -1.63
C ALA A 301 -77.96 14.19 -2.06
N THR A 302 -76.97 14.34 -1.17
CA THR A 302 -75.66 14.87 -1.56
C THR A 302 -74.90 13.76 -2.28
N ILE A 303 -75.04 13.74 -3.60
CA ILE A 303 -74.35 12.77 -4.45
C ILE A 303 -72.98 13.36 -4.79
N PRO A 304 -71.88 12.76 -4.32
CA PRO A 304 -70.55 13.25 -4.66
C PRO A 304 -70.37 13.12 -6.18
N PRO A 305 -69.91 14.19 -6.86
CA PRO A 305 -69.70 14.12 -8.29
C PRO A 305 -68.65 13.06 -8.61
N TYR A 306 -68.86 12.31 -9.70
CA TYR A 306 -68.09 11.10 -9.95
C TYR A 306 -66.72 11.41 -10.59
N PRO A 307 -65.70 10.59 -10.29
CA PRO A 307 -64.40 10.66 -10.95
C PRO A 307 -64.53 10.40 -12.45
N ASN A 308 -64.14 11.37 -13.28
CA ASN A 308 -64.10 11.23 -14.74
C ASN A 308 -62.66 11.09 -15.25
N SER A 309 -61.75 11.91 -14.72
CA SER A 309 -60.33 11.86 -15.10
C SER A 309 -59.44 11.80 -13.87
N LEU A 310 -58.35 11.04 -14.00
CA LEU A 310 -57.25 10.96 -13.04
C LEU A 310 -55.97 11.33 -13.78
N THR A 311 -55.16 12.21 -13.19
CA THR A 311 -53.84 12.57 -13.74
C THR A 311 -52.77 12.47 -12.66
N LEU A 312 -51.57 12.04 -13.01
CA LEU A 312 -50.40 12.03 -12.15
C LEU A 312 -49.40 13.12 -12.54
N THR A 313 -48.80 13.77 -11.55
CA THR A 313 -47.73 14.74 -11.74
C THR A 313 -46.58 14.46 -10.77
N PRO A 314 -45.32 14.41 -11.24
CA PRO A 314 -44.91 14.53 -12.64
C PRO A 314 -45.30 13.30 -13.48
N GLU A 315 -45.55 13.48 -14.77
CA GLU A 315 -45.82 12.37 -15.70
C GLU A 315 -44.57 11.50 -15.91
N THR A 316 -43.42 12.15 -16.15
CA THR A 316 -42.09 11.51 -16.17
C THR A 316 -41.08 12.39 -15.46
N THR A 317 -40.18 11.79 -14.69
CA THR A 317 -39.10 12.51 -14.00
C THR A 317 -37.88 11.62 -13.76
N THR A 318 -36.70 12.25 -13.62
CA THR A 318 -35.45 11.59 -13.24
C THR A 318 -34.96 12.17 -11.93
N VAL A 319 -34.69 11.31 -10.94
CA VAL A 319 -34.17 11.69 -9.63
C VAL A 319 -32.77 11.13 -9.42
N ALA A 320 -31.94 11.83 -8.63
CA ALA A 320 -30.67 11.28 -8.20
C ALA A 320 -30.88 10.03 -7.33
N ASN A 321 -29.87 9.17 -7.27
CA ASN A 321 -29.97 7.90 -6.55
C ASN A 321 -30.23 8.13 -5.05
N GLY A 322 -31.19 7.40 -4.49
CA GLY A 322 -31.60 7.54 -3.09
C GLY A 322 -32.47 8.77 -2.78
N GLN A 323 -32.73 9.65 -3.75
CA GLN A 323 -33.70 10.74 -3.59
C GLN A 323 -35.14 10.23 -3.73
N THR A 324 -36.07 10.95 -3.13
CA THR A 324 -37.50 10.65 -3.18
C THR A 324 -38.22 11.53 -4.19
N VAL A 325 -39.29 11.02 -4.80
CA VAL A 325 -40.18 11.83 -5.65
C VAL A 325 -41.59 11.86 -5.09
N THR A 326 -42.20 13.04 -5.06
CA THR A 326 -43.61 13.19 -4.71
C THR A 326 -44.44 13.08 -5.97
N VAL A 327 -45.33 12.08 -5.99
CA VAL A 327 -46.30 11.86 -7.06
C VAL A 327 -47.66 12.37 -6.58
N THR A 328 -48.25 13.29 -7.35
CA THR A 328 -49.54 13.92 -7.05
C THR A 328 -50.59 13.38 -8.00
N ALA A 329 -51.61 12.70 -7.46
CA ALA A 329 -52.81 12.33 -8.20
C ALA A 329 -53.83 13.46 -8.12
N THR A 330 -54.37 13.88 -9.27
CA THR A 330 -55.45 14.87 -9.37
C THR A 330 -56.68 14.21 -10.01
N VAL A 331 -57.81 14.23 -9.30
CA VAL A 331 -59.11 13.70 -9.75
C VAL A 331 -60.06 14.85 -10.09
N LYS A 332 -60.70 14.76 -11.26
CA LYS A 332 -61.69 15.74 -11.72
C LYS A 332 -62.97 15.08 -12.24
N ASP A 333 -64.08 15.82 -12.22
CA ASP A 333 -65.35 15.46 -12.85
C ASP A 333 -65.33 15.67 -14.38
N ILE A 334 -66.44 15.35 -15.05
CA ILE A 334 -66.61 15.50 -16.51
C ILE A 334 -66.51 16.96 -16.98
N ASN A 335 -66.79 17.92 -16.08
CA ASN A 335 -66.71 19.35 -16.36
C ASN A 335 -65.30 19.92 -16.06
N GLY A 336 -64.36 19.07 -15.64
CA GLY A 336 -62.99 19.45 -15.28
C GLY A 336 -62.84 20.05 -13.88
N ASN A 337 -63.88 20.00 -13.02
CA ASN A 337 -63.80 20.49 -11.65
C ASN A 337 -63.09 19.47 -10.75
N PRO A 338 -62.25 19.92 -9.79
CA PRO A 338 -61.59 19.03 -8.84
C PRO A 338 -62.58 18.35 -7.88
N LEU A 339 -62.35 17.07 -7.57
CA LEU A 339 -63.23 16.29 -6.71
C LEU A 339 -62.61 16.00 -5.34
N GLN A 340 -63.24 16.52 -4.28
CA GLN A 340 -62.82 16.28 -2.91
C GLN A 340 -63.37 14.96 -2.35
N GLY A 341 -62.57 14.27 -1.52
CA GLY A 341 -62.98 13.08 -0.76
C GLY A 341 -62.98 11.78 -1.58
N VAL A 342 -62.47 11.78 -2.80
CA VAL A 342 -62.33 10.59 -3.64
C VAL A 342 -61.13 9.76 -3.17
N THR A 343 -61.34 8.47 -2.94
CA THR A 343 -60.25 7.53 -2.60
C THR A 343 -59.46 7.15 -3.84
N VAL A 344 -58.17 7.49 -3.86
CA VAL A 344 -57.18 7.07 -4.88
C VAL A 344 -56.29 6.00 -4.29
N ASN A 345 -56.05 4.93 -5.03
CA ASN A 345 -55.12 3.86 -4.68
C ASN A 345 -53.85 4.00 -5.53
N PHE A 346 -52.69 3.72 -4.93
CA PHE A 346 -51.39 3.78 -5.59
C PHE A 346 -50.72 2.40 -5.59
N GLN A 347 -50.15 2.03 -6.74
CA GLN A 347 -49.32 0.86 -6.95
C GLN A 347 -47.97 1.28 -7.54
N ARG A 348 -46.99 0.39 -7.46
CA ARG A 348 -45.62 0.67 -7.92
C ARG A 348 -44.94 -0.59 -8.41
N THR A 349 -44.07 -0.46 -9.41
CA THR A 349 -43.24 -1.58 -9.88
C THR A 349 -42.00 -1.78 -9.00
N ALA A 350 -41.35 -0.71 -8.53
CA ALA A 350 -40.18 -0.75 -7.63
C ALA A 350 -40.17 0.37 -6.57
N GLY A 351 -39.39 0.22 -5.49
CA GLY A 351 -39.30 1.19 -4.40
C GLY A 351 -40.35 1.03 -3.28
N THR A 352 -40.52 2.06 -2.45
CA THR A 352 -41.52 2.10 -1.38
C THR A 352 -42.34 3.38 -1.47
N LEU A 353 -43.65 3.27 -1.25
CA LEU A 353 -44.56 4.42 -1.20
C LEU A 353 -44.80 4.81 0.26
N SER A 354 -44.88 6.11 0.54
CA SER A 354 -45.31 6.61 1.86
C SER A 354 -46.73 6.20 2.22
N SER A 355 -47.59 6.01 1.21
CA SER A 355 -48.98 5.60 1.34
C SER A 355 -49.46 4.89 0.08
N SER A 356 -50.13 3.74 0.22
CA SER A 356 -50.73 3.00 -0.92
C SER A 356 -52.16 3.45 -1.26
N SER A 357 -52.75 4.36 -0.49
CA SER A 357 -54.02 5.01 -0.80
C SER A 357 -54.16 6.32 -0.05
N GLY A 358 -55.09 7.17 -0.50
CA GLY A 358 -55.48 8.39 0.20
C GLY A 358 -56.73 9.03 -0.38
N THR A 359 -57.28 10.03 0.30
CA THR A 359 -58.45 10.77 -0.17
C THR A 359 -58.06 12.14 -0.69
N THR A 360 -58.70 12.58 -1.78
CA THR A 360 -58.42 13.87 -2.40
C THR A 360 -58.86 15.06 -1.54
N ASN A 361 -58.07 16.13 -1.56
CA ASN A 361 -58.38 17.41 -0.89
C ASN A 361 -59.35 18.28 -1.72
N ALA A 362 -59.61 19.51 -1.29
CA ALA A 362 -60.50 20.46 -1.99
C ALA A 362 -60.06 20.80 -3.43
N ASN A 363 -58.78 20.62 -3.76
CA ASN A 363 -58.23 20.79 -5.11
C ASN A 363 -58.25 19.48 -5.92
N GLY A 364 -58.91 18.43 -5.42
CA GLY A 364 -58.98 17.13 -6.08
C GLY A 364 -57.67 16.36 -6.02
N GLN A 365 -56.76 16.73 -5.12
CA GLN A 365 -55.39 16.21 -5.10
C GLN A 365 -55.11 15.31 -3.91
N VAL A 366 -54.32 14.26 -4.14
CA VAL A 366 -53.71 13.41 -3.11
C VAL A 366 -52.30 13.02 -3.53
N THR A 367 -51.36 13.06 -2.59
CA THR A 367 -49.94 12.85 -2.87
C THR A 367 -49.42 11.59 -2.19
N THR A 368 -48.48 10.92 -2.84
CA THR A 368 -47.62 9.90 -2.20
C THR A 368 -46.17 10.17 -2.56
N THR A 369 -45.25 9.87 -1.65
CA THR A 369 -43.82 9.95 -1.91
C THR A 369 -43.29 8.56 -2.24
N LEU A 370 -42.61 8.44 -3.37
CA LEU A 370 -41.87 7.25 -3.78
C LEU A 370 -40.40 7.39 -3.37
N THR A 371 -39.90 6.40 -2.65
CA THR A 371 -38.47 6.23 -2.36
C THR A 371 -37.93 5.08 -3.19
N LEU A 372 -36.89 5.34 -3.99
CA LEU A 372 -36.26 4.34 -4.84
C LEU A 372 -34.95 3.83 -4.24
N GLY A 373 -34.68 2.54 -4.46
CA GLY A 373 -33.36 1.97 -4.22
C GLY A 373 -32.39 2.32 -5.34
N ASN A 374 -31.11 2.03 -5.14
CA ASN A 374 -30.09 2.42 -6.10
C ASN A 374 -30.32 1.81 -7.49
N ASN A 375 -30.13 2.60 -8.56
CA ASN A 375 -30.20 2.20 -9.97
C ASN A 375 -31.52 1.49 -10.33
N SER A 376 -32.64 1.96 -9.77
CA SER A 376 -33.96 1.36 -9.92
C SER A 376 -34.97 2.36 -10.47
N ASN A 377 -35.50 2.10 -11.66
CA ASN A 377 -36.65 2.84 -12.19
C ASN A 377 -37.97 2.24 -11.67
N SER A 378 -38.99 3.08 -11.49
CA SER A 378 -40.32 2.65 -11.07
C SER A 378 -41.42 3.35 -11.84
N VAL A 379 -42.52 2.63 -12.02
CA VAL A 379 -43.78 3.14 -12.53
C VAL A 379 -44.74 3.18 -11.35
N VAL A 380 -45.25 4.36 -11.02
CA VAL A 380 -46.30 4.56 -10.02
C VAL A 380 -47.63 4.63 -10.76
N THR A 381 -48.56 3.72 -10.44
CA THR A 381 -49.91 3.71 -11.01
C THR A 381 -50.88 4.21 -9.96
N ALA A 382 -51.62 5.27 -10.25
CA ALA A 382 -52.75 5.69 -9.44
C ALA A 382 -54.03 5.19 -10.10
N TYR A 383 -55.02 4.76 -9.31
CA TYR A 383 -56.33 4.40 -9.82
C TYR A 383 -57.44 4.68 -8.81
N VAL A 384 -58.61 5.02 -9.33
CA VAL A 384 -59.85 5.13 -8.56
C VAL A 384 -60.73 3.95 -8.96
N SER A 385 -61.19 3.19 -7.97
CA SER A 385 -62.11 2.08 -8.17
C SER A 385 -63.46 2.35 -7.51
N GLY A 386 -64.55 2.00 -8.19
CA GLY A 386 -65.88 2.07 -7.60
C GLY A 386 -66.93 1.30 -8.37
N ASN A 387 -68.05 1.05 -7.70
CA ASN A 387 -69.21 0.39 -8.26
C ASN A 387 -70.08 1.44 -8.97
N TYR A 388 -69.98 1.54 -10.28
CA TYR A 388 -70.82 2.41 -11.09
C TYR A 388 -71.66 1.54 -12.03
N GLY A 389 -72.85 2.01 -12.39
CA GLY A 389 -73.62 1.34 -13.43
C GLY A 389 -72.87 1.30 -14.76
N ASN A 390 -73.38 0.56 -15.74
CA ASN A 390 -72.86 0.45 -17.10
C ASN A 390 -73.97 0.69 -18.12
N LEU A 391 -73.67 1.36 -19.23
CA LEU A 391 -74.61 1.52 -20.35
C LEU A 391 -74.48 0.29 -21.26
N LEU A 392 -75.60 -0.34 -21.56
CA LEU A 392 -75.70 -1.35 -22.61
C LEU A 392 -76.48 -0.70 -23.74
N TYR A 393 -75.83 -0.49 -24.87
CA TYR A 393 -76.39 0.30 -25.95
C TYR A 393 -76.70 -0.54 -27.19
N ASP A 394 -77.70 -0.05 -27.92
CA ASP A 394 -78.22 -0.62 -29.14
C ASP A 394 -77.44 -0.16 -30.40
N ASP A 395 -77.56 -0.92 -31.48
CA ASP A 395 -77.08 -0.55 -32.81
C ASP A 395 -77.96 0.55 -33.42
N GLN A 396 -77.47 1.79 -33.37
CA GLN A 396 -78.16 2.93 -33.97
C GLN A 396 -78.38 2.83 -35.49
N TYR A 397 -77.63 1.98 -36.18
CA TYR A 397 -77.68 1.79 -37.63
C TYR A 397 -78.59 0.62 -38.05
N ALA A 398 -79.11 -0.16 -37.09
CA ALA A 398 -80.03 -1.24 -37.38
C ALA A 398 -81.38 -0.73 -37.90
N SER A 399 -81.96 -1.45 -38.86
CA SER A 399 -83.32 -1.16 -39.38
C SER A 399 -84.41 -1.36 -38.33
N VAL A 400 -84.12 -2.14 -37.30
CA VAL A 400 -84.94 -2.31 -36.09
C VAL A 400 -84.05 -2.02 -34.89
N ARG A 401 -84.28 -0.87 -34.24
CA ARG A 401 -83.60 -0.48 -33.01
C ARG A 401 -84.07 -1.34 -31.83
N LYS A 402 -83.15 -1.72 -30.96
CA LYS A 402 -83.35 -2.37 -29.65
C LYS A 402 -83.25 -1.33 -28.52
N GLN A 403 -83.52 -1.78 -27.30
CA GLN A 403 -83.52 -0.91 -26.13
C GLN A 403 -82.11 -0.65 -25.60
N ASN A 404 -81.86 0.60 -25.19
CA ASN A 404 -80.74 0.94 -24.32
C ASN A 404 -81.08 0.54 -22.88
N LEU A 405 -80.13 -0.11 -22.20
CA LEU A 405 -80.27 -0.57 -20.83
C LEU A 405 -79.17 0.00 -19.95
N VAL A 406 -79.45 0.18 -18.67
CA VAL A 406 -78.44 0.44 -17.65
C VAL A 406 -78.33 -0.77 -16.75
N ALA A 407 -77.12 -1.29 -16.59
CA ALA A 407 -76.84 -2.47 -15.78
C ALA A 407 -75.98 -2.12 -14.58
N ARG A 408 -76.15 -2.83 -13.47
CA ARG A 408 -75.35 -2.60 -12.27
C ARG A 408 -74.01 -3.34 -12.37
N ASN A 409 -72.89 -2.63 -12.26
CA ASN A 409 -71.54 -3.16 -12.02
C ASN A 409 -71.11 -4.29 -12.98
N VAL A 410 -71.48 -4.21 -14.26
CA VAL A 410 -70.93 -5.09 -15.31
C VAL A 410 -69.42 -4.94 -15.37
N PHE A 411 -68.93 -3.70 -15.26
CA PHE A 411 -67.53 -3.36 -15.02
C PHE A 411 -67.45 -2.24 -13.99
N PRO A 412 -66.80 -2.44 -12.83
CA PRO A 412 -66.54 -1.33 -11.91
C PRO A 412 -65.69 -0.27 -12.61
N LEU A 413 -65.96 1.01 -12.34
CA LEU A 413 -65.14 2.09 -12.88
C LEU A 413 -63.72 1.91 -12.38
N THR A 414 -62.79 1.93 -13.32
CA THR A 414 -61.36 2.01 -13.05
C THR A 414 -60.82 3.09 -13.96
N ILE A 415 -60.64 4.30 -13.43
CA ILE A 415 -59.81 5.32 -14.07
C ILE A 415 -58.44 5.23 -13.44
N SER A 416 -57.40 5.23 -14.28
CA SER A 416 -56.02 5.09 -13.85
C SER A 416 -55.10 5.99 -14.64
N ASP A 417 -54.00 6.40 -14.02
CA ASP A 417 -52.90 7.07 -14.70
C ASP A 417 -51.57 6.58 -14.10
N ILE A 418 -50.46 6.81 -14.81
CA ILE A 418 -49.12 6.43 -14.35
C ILE A 418 -48.17 7.62 -14.26
N SER A 419 -47.14 7.46 -13.42
CA SER A 419 -45.98 8.34 -13.33
C SER A 419 -44.72 7.50 -13.46
N ILE A 420 -43.82 7.87 -14.37
CA ILE A 420 -42.55 7.18 -14.60
C ILE A 420 -41.44 7.92 -13.84
N VAL A 421 -40.73 7.20 -12.98
CA VAL A 421 -39.66 7.75 -12.15
C VAL A 421 -38.37 6.99 -12.44
N ASN A 422 -37.40 7.67 -13.04
CA ASN A 422 -36.08 7.14 -13.38
C ASN A 422 -35.04 7.55 -12.33
N THR A 423 -34.00 6.73 -12.15
CA THR A 423 -32.80 7.11 -11.38
C THR A 423 -31.67 7.55 -12.32
N ALA A 424 -30.95 8.61 -11.97
CA ALA A 424 -29.72 8.99 -12.67
C ALA A 424 -28.61 7.93 -12.49
N PRO A 425 -27.71 7.73 -13.48
CA PRO A 425 -26.56 6.83 -13.34
C PRO A 425 -25.61 7.31 -12.23
N THR A 426 -24.97 6.36 -11.55
CA THR A 426 -24.05 6.67 -10.43
C THR A 426 -22.67 6.08 -10.61
N ALA A 427 -21.66 6.92 -10.42
CA ALA A 427 -20.27 6.51 -10.41
C ALA A 427 -19.54 7.18 -9.23
N ASP A 428 -18.57 6.49 -8.64
CA ASP A 428 -17.87 6.92 -7.43
C ASP A 428 -16.37 6.91 -7.71
N VAL A 429 -15.85 8.04 -8.21
CA VAL A 429 -14.43 8.19 -8.53
C VAL A 429 -13.67 8.69 -7.31
N SER A 430 -13.05 7.77 -6.56
CA SER A 430 -12.23 8.13 -5.41
C SER A 430 -10.78 8.40 -5.83
N LEU A 431 -10.10 9.23 -5.03
CA LEU A 431 -8.70 9.57 -5.22
C LEU A 431 -7.82 8.94 -4.14
N THR A 432 -6.73 8.32 -4.56
CA THR A 432 -5.62 7.93 -3.67
C THR A 432 -4.32 8.46 -4.23
N GLN A 433 -3.33 8.66 -3.36
CA GLN A 433 -2.03 9.16 -3.79
C GLN A 433 -0.89 8.48 -3.04
N SER A 434 0.24 8.33 -3.73
CA SER A 434 1.52 7.95 -3.14
C SER A 434 2.62 8.88 -3.64
N GLY A 435 3.67 9.02 -2.84
CA GLY A 435 4.86 9.79 -3.18
C GLY A 435 6.13 9.02 -2.81
N SER A 436 7.18 9.22 -3.59
CA SER A 436 8.50 8.64 -3.35
C SER A 436 9.59 9.60 -3.78
N TYR A 437 10.81 9.38 -3.28
CA TYR A 437 11.99 10.12 -3.72
C TYR A 437 13.13 9.16 -4.05
N GLN A 438 13.99 9.55 -4.99
CA GLN A 438 15.28 8.93 -5.27
C GLN A 438 16.29 10.04 -5.58
N GLY A 439 17.26 10.27 -4.68
CA GLY A 439 18.12 11.44 -4.79
C GLY A 439 17.30 12.72 -4.65
N SER A 440 17.45 13.64 -5.61
CA SER A 440 16.64 14.88 -5.68
C SER A 440 15.31 14.68 -6.41
N THR A 441 15.11 13.53 -7.04
CA THR A 441 13.93 13.28 -7.86
C THR A 441 12.78 12.83 -6.99
N VAL A 442 11.70 13.61 -6.98
CA VAL A 442 10.44 13.28 -6.31
C VAL A 442 9.44 12.81 -7.37
N THR A 443 8.72 11.74 -7.07
CA THR A 443 7.64 11.22 -7.92
C THR A 443 6.38 11.04 -7.11
N PHE A 444 5.30 11.68 -7.55
CA PHE A 444 3.94 11.47 -7.07
C PHE A 444 3.14 10.64 -8.07
N VAL A 445 2.30 9.75 -7.56
CA VAL A 445 1.33 8.99 -8.36
C VAL A 445 -0.05 9.18 -7.74
N VAL A 446 -0.89 9.98 -8.40
CA VAL A 446 -2.33 10.06 -8.10
C VAL A 446 -3.02 8.92 -8.83
N THR A 447 -3.93 8.24 -8.16
CA THR A 447 -4.78 7.19 -8.73
C THR A 447 -6.24 7.58 -8.55
N ALA A 448 -6.97 7.66 -9.67
CA ALA A 448 -8.41 7.82 -9.69
C ALA A 448 -9.05 6.46 -9.96
N THR A 449 -9.91 5.99 -9.07
CA THR A 449 -10.56 4.67 -9.17
C THR A 449 -12.07 4.82 -9.12
N ASN A 450 -12.79 4.26 -10.09
CA ASN A 450 -14.25 4.24 -10.07
C ASN A 450 -14.74 3.01 -9.29
N ASN A 451 -15.22 3.23 -8.07
CA ASN A 451 -15.81 2.21 -7.19
C ASN A 451 -17.33 2.08 -7.36
N GLY A 452 -17.92 2.95 -8.20
CA GLY A 452 -19.36 3.00 -8.43
C GLY A 452 -19.83 1.92 -9.41
N PRO A 453 -21.14 1.60 -9.41
CA PRO A 453 -21.69 0.52 -10.24
C PRO A 453 -21.63 0.83 -11.74
N ASP A 454 -21.72 2.11 -12.13
CA ASP A 454 -21.73 2.56 -13.53
C ASP A 454 -20.37 3.17 -13.95
N GLY A 455 -20.15 3.33 -15.25
CA GLY A 455 -18.97 4.04 -15.77
C GLY A 455 -19.04 5.54 -15.45
N ALA A 456 -17.91 6.12 -15.07
CA ALA A 456 -17.76 7.56 -14.86
C ALA A 456 -17.31 8.24 -16.16
N THR A 457 -17.80 9.44 -16.46
CA THR A 457 -17.41 10.25 -17.61
C THR A 457 -17.20 11.72 -17.22
N GLY A 458 -16.45 12.45 -18.04
CA GLY A 458 -16.21 13.88 -17.83
C GLY A 458 -15.50 14.20 -16.50
N ILE A 459 -14.62 13.30 -16.06
CA ILE A 459 -13.92 13.43 -14.77
C ILE A 459 -12.86 14.52 -14.90
N VAL A 460 -12.89 15.52 -14.02
CA VAL A 460 -11.93 16.62 -13.97
C VAL A 460 -11.31 16.69 -12.58
N ILE A 461 -9.99 16.53 -12.51
CA ILE A 461 -9.20 16.57 -11.28
C ILE A 461 -8.26 17.77 -11.36
N SER A 462 -8.33 18.66 -10.39
CA SER A 462 -7.37 19.76 -10.21
C SER A 462 -6.18 19.24 -9.41
N ASP A 463 -5.01 19.22 -10.03
CA ASP A 463 -3.73 18.85 -9.43
C ASP A 463 -2.63 19.75 -10.01
N ALA A 464 -2.34 20.85 -9.30
CA ALA A 464 -1.34 21.82 -9.72
C ALA A 464 0.06 21.26 -9.46
N ILE A 465 1.03 21.63 -10.32
CA ILE A 465 2.43 21.25 -10.13
C ILE A 465 2.87 21.66 -8.70
N PRO A 466 3.32 20.70 -7.86
CA PRO A 466 3.74 21.00 -6.51
C PRO A 466 4.81 22.09 -6.44
N ALA A 467 4.62 23.03 -5.52
CA ALA A 467 5.62 24.06 -5.26
C ALA A 467 6.94 23.41 -4.79
N GLY A 468 8.07 23.90 -5.30
CA GLY A 468 9.39 23.35 -4.96
C GLY A 468 9.92 22.27 -5.91
N LEU A 469 9.11 21.80 -6.88
CA LEU A 469 9.59 20.96 -7.97
C LEU A 469 10.07 21.78 -9.17
N THR A 470 11.17 21.34 -9.76
CA THR A 470 11.75 21.89 -11.00
C THR A 470 11.90 20.77 -12.04
N GLY A 471 12.00 21.12 -13.33
CA GLY A 471 12.17 20.12 -14.40
C GLY A 471 11.03 19.09 -14.48
N VAL A 472 9.80 19.51 -14.15
CA VAL A 472 8.68 18.59 -13.93
C VAL A 472 8.20 17.95 -15.22
N THR A 473 8.00 16.63 -15.17
CA THR A 473 7.33 15.83 -16.19
C THR A 473 6.03 15.29 -15.60
N VAL A 474 4.93 15.46 -16.32
CA VAL A 474 3.61 14.92 -15.92
C VAL A 474 3.12 13.96 -16.99
N THR A 475 2.79 12.74 -16.58
CA THR A 475 2.35 11.67 -17.48
C THR A 475 1.04 11.07 -16.97
N PRO A 476 -0.10 11.41 -17.58
CA PRO A 476 -1.36 10.69 -17.33
C PRO A 476 -1.34 9.33 -18.05
N SER A 477 -1.87 8.28 -17.42
CA SER A 477 -2.09 6.98 -18.08
C SER A 477 -3.34 6.97 -18.95
N VAL A 478 -4.33 7.83 -18.62
CA VAL A 478 -5.56 8.05 -19.39
C VAL A 478 -5.87 9.54 -19.42
N GLY A 479 -6.36 10.02 -20.56
CA GLY A 479 -6.81 11.40 -20.72
C GLY A 479 -5.67 12.41 -20.91
N THR A 480 -5.92 13.66 -20.55
CA THR A 480 -4.99 14.77 -20.80
C THR A 480 -4.70 15.55 -19.52
N TYR A 481 -3.47 16.03 -19.38
CA TYR A 481 -3.08 16.96 -18.33
C TYR A 481 -2.68 18.30 -18.95
N TYR A 482 -3.33 19.39 -18.55
CA TYR A 482 -3.00 20.73 -19.00
C TYR A 482 -3.25 21.76 -17.89
N ASN A 483 -2.27 22.62 -17.63
CA ASN A 483 -2.36 23.75 -16.70
C ASN A 483 -2.91 23.38 -15.30
N GLY A 484 -2.43 22.30 -14.69
CA GLY A 484 -2.88 21.87 -13.36
C GLY A 484 -4.20 21.09 -13.36
N VAL A 485 -4.73 20.72 -14.52
CA VAL A 485 -6.00 19.99 -14.64
C VAL A 485 -5.78 18.68 -15.38
N TRP A 486 -6.14 17.58 -14.73
CA TRP A 486 -6.20 16.24 -15.32
C TRP A 486 -7.63 15.90 -15.69
N THR A 487 -7.87 15.68 -16.98
CA THR A 487 -9.19 15.31 -17.51
C THR A 487 -9.16 13.86 -17.97
N ILE A 488 -10.07 13.05 -17.44
CA ILE A 488 -10.24 11.64 -17.81
C ILE A 488 -11.60 11.53 -18.53
N PRO A 489 -11.63 11.16 -19.83
CA PRO A 489 -12.88 11.11 -20.61
C PRO A 489 -13.89 10.12 -20.03
N SER A 490 -13.44 8.91 -19.73
CA SER A 490 -14.26 7.86 -19.14
C SER A 490 -13.44 6.88 -18.28
N LEU A 491 -14.10 6.27 -17.31
CA LEU A 491 -13.55 5.24 -16.43
C LEU A 491 -14.63 4.18 -16.14
N ALA A 492 -14.45 2.96 -16.65
CA ALA A 492 -15.37 1.86 -16.37
C ALA A 492 -15.40 1.48 -14.87
N ASN A 493 -16.48 0.82 -14.43
CA ASN A 493 -16.58 0.30 -13.06
C ASN A 493 -15.37 -0.59 -12.72
N GLY A 494 -14.70 -0.29 -11.61
CA GLY A 494 -13.51 -0.97 -11.11
C GLY A 494 -12.22 -0.62 -11.83
N ALA A 495 -12.26 0.17 -12.91
CA ALA A 495 -11.08 0.65 -13.59
C ALA A 495 -10.39 1.77 -12.79
N SER A 496 -9.10 1.97 -13.07
CA SER A 496 -8.32 3.04 -12.47
C SER A 496 -7.47 3.74 -13.52
N ALA A 497 -7.31 5.05 -13.39
CA ALA A 497 -6.34 5.84 -14.13
C ALA A 497 -5.33 6.44 -13.14
N THR A 498 -4.15 6.80 -13.64
CA THR A 498 -3.06 7.34 -12.84
C THR A 498 -2.49 8.60 -13.47
N LEU A 499 -2.06 9.54 -12.63
CA LEU A 499 -1.29 10.72 -13.00
C LEU A 499 0.06 10.65 -12.29
N THR A 500 1.14 10.52 -13.06
CA THR A 500 2.51 10.51 -12.52
C THR A 500 3.14 11.88 -12.70
N ILE A 501 3.52 12.52 -11.60
CA ILE A 501 4.19 13.81 -11.55
C ILE A 501 5.61 13.58 -11.02
N THR A 502 6.62 13.80 -11.86
CA THR A 502 8.03 13.60 -11.51
C THR A 502 8.81 14.90 -11.68
N GLY A 503 9.58 15.33 -10.68
CA GLY A 503 10.42 16.52 -10.77
C GLY A 503 11.59 16.49 -9.79
N THR A 504 12.47 17.49 -9.85
CA THR A 504 13.59 17.66 -8.92
C THR A 504 13.27 18.66 -7.83
N ALA A 505 13.40 18.26 -6.56
CA ALA A 505 13.24 19.11 -5.39
C ALA A 505 14.60 19.49 -4.79
N THR A 506 14.62 20.61 -4.07
CA THR A 506 15.82 21.02 -3.30
C THR A 506 15.90 20.18 -2.02
N PRO A 507 17.07 19.68 -1.60
CA PRO A 507 17.21 18.98 -0.31
C PRO A 507 16.71 19.83 0.87
N GLN A 508 16.25 19.17 1.94
CA GLN A 508 15.60 19.74 3.12
C GLN A 508 14.28 20.47 2.86
N THR A 509 13.58 20.12 1.78
CA THR A 509 12.23 20.64 1.52
C THR A 509 11.20 19.53 1.59
N THR A 510 10.03 19.86 2.14
CA THR A 510 8.83 19.04 1.99
C THR A 510 8.09 19.55 0.77
N VAL A 511 7.82 18.64 -0.16
CA VAL A 511 6.98 18.88 -1.33
C VAL A 511 5.63 18.21 -1.08
N THR A 512 4.56 18.97 -1.23
CA THR A 512 3.19 18.48 -1.04
C THR A 512 2.47 18.49 -2.39
N ASN A 513 1.86 17.37 -2.75
CA ASN A 513 0.96 17.28 -3.89
C ASN A 513 -0.48 17.18 -3.39
N THR A 514 -1.39 17.90 -4.05
CA THR A 514 -2.81 17.92 -3.69
C THR A 514 -3.65 17.75 -4.95
N ALA A 515 -4.42 16.66 -5.01
CA ALA A 515 -5.35 16.38 -6.09
C ALA A 515 -6.79 16.48 -5.59
N ASN A 516 -7.63 17.23 -6.30
CA ASN A 516 -9.04 17.42 -5.96
C ASN A 516 -9.91 17.08 -7.17
N LYS A 517 -10.85 16.14 -7.01
CA LYS A 517 -11.86 15.92 -8.04
C LYS A 517 -12.84 17.10 -8.02
N THR A 518 -12.91 17.81 -9.13
CA THR A 518 -13.73 19.02 -9.27
C THR A 518 -15.07 18.76 -9.95
N SER A 519 -15.14 17.77 -10.85
CA SER A 519 -16.39 17.37 -11.50
C SER A 519 -16.33 15.96 -12.07
N GLN A 520 -17.52 15.39 -12.28
CA GLN A 520 -17.85 14.24 -13.13
C GLN A 520 -19.31 14.39 -13.59
N ASN A 521 -19.72 13.66 -14.63
CA ASN A 521 -21.08 13.76 -15.18
C ASN A 521 -22.11 12.95 -14.37
N GLU A 522 -21.73 11.77 -13.89
CA GLU A 522 -22.60 10.88 -13.12
C GLU A 522 -22.69 11.34 -11.67
N TYR A 523 -23.81 11.03 -11.01
CA TYR A 523 -23.99 11.39 -9.62
C TYR A 523 -23.02 10.61 -8.74
N ASP A 524 -22.20 11.35 -7.99
CA ASP A 524 -21.27 10.82 -7.02
C ASP A 524 -21.83 10.96 -5.60
N PRO A 525 -22.11 9.85 -4.89
CA PRO A 525 -22.57 9.92 -3.52
C PRO A 525 -21.52 10.41 -2.52
N ASN A 526 -20.23 10.42 -2.87
CA ASN A 526 -19.10 10.67 -1.95
C ASN A 526 -18.36 12.01 -2.19
N ASN A 527 -18.86 12.86 -3.09
CA ASN A 527 -18.25 14.15 -3.42
C ASN A 527 -18.22 15.12 -2.21
N PRO A 528 -17.13 15.86 -1.93
CA PRO A 528 -15.87 15.94 -2.67
C PRO A 528 -14.82 14.87 -2.32
N ASP A 529 -14.21 14.32 -3.36
CA ASP A 529 -13.01 13.47 -3.26
C ASP A 529 -11.72 14.30 -3.38
N PHE A 530 -10.85 14.19 -2.38
CA PHE A 530 -9.54 14.81 -2.37
C PHE A 530 -8.46 13.82 -1.91
N SER A 531 -7.23 14.02 -2.37
CA SER A 531 -6.05 13.34 -1.84
C SER A 531 -4.87 14.30 -1.72
N GLU A 532 -4.07 14.08 -0.69
CA GLU A 532 -2.85 14.83 -0.43
C GLU A 532 -1.73 13.87 -0.03
N TYR A 533 -0.52 14.14 -0.50
CA TYR A 533 0.65 13.39 -0.10
C TYR A 533 1.87 14.29 0.00
N GLU A 534 2.66 14.11 1.06
CA GLU A 534 3.88 14.87 1.31
C GLU A 534 5.12 14.00 1.14
N VAL A 535 6.14 14.54 0.47
CA VAL A 535 7.45 13.92 0.35
C VAL A 535 8.50 14.88 0.88
N TYR A 536 9.17 14.50 1.98
CA TYR A 536 10.36 15.18 2.47
C TYR A 536 11.60 14.66 1.75
N VAL A 537 12.41 15.56 1.19
CA VAL A 537 13.69 15.22 0.55
C VAL A 537 14.84 15.46 1.54
N PRO A 538 15.42 14.42 2.16
CA PRO A 538 16.47 14.59 3.16
C PRO A 538 17.80 15.04 2.52
N SER A 539 18.58 15.81 3.28
CA SER A 539 19.97 16.16 2.96
C SER A 539 20.92 15.42 3.91
N VAL A 540 21.57 14.38 3.40
CA VAL A 540 22.54 13.61 4.18
C VAL A 540 23.96 13.98 3.73
N SER A 541 24.98 13.80 4.56
CA SER A 541 26.38 13.95 4.13
C SER A 541 27.25 12.91 4.83
N ILE A 542 27.54 11.82 4.14
CA ILE A 542 28.35 10.73 4.70
C ILE A 542 29.83 11.02 4.45
N TYR A 543 30.54 11.30 5.54
CA TYR A 543 31.98 11.50 5.57
C TYR A 543 32.69 10.22 5.98
N ILE A 544 33.71 9.83 5.23
CA ILE A 544 34.43 8.58 5.45
C ILE A 544 35.93 8.86 5.47
N ARG A 545 36.58 8.31 6.48
CA ARG A 545 38.01 8.44 6.72
C ARG A 545 38.61 7.09 7.06
N ASN A 546 39.78 6.79 6.49
CA ASN A 546 40.57 5.62 6.86
C ASN A 546 41.92 6.07 7.43
N TYR A 547 42.38 5.43 8.49
CA TYR A 547 43.68 5.70 9.12
C TYR A 547 44.19 4.47 9.87
N THR A 548 45.48 4.39 10.16
CA THR A 548 46.04 3.36 11.03
C THR A 548 45.92 3.80 12.49
N ALA A 549 45.54 2.89 13.39
CA ALA A 549 45.36 3.21 14.82
C ALA A 549 46.66 3.68 15.50
N ASN A 550 47.84 3.25 15.00
CA ASN A 550 49.14 3.83 15.35
C ASN A 550 49.91 4.27 14.09
N ALA A 551 50.60 5.40 14.19
CA ALA A 551 51.45 5.94 13.13
C ALA A 551 52.91 5.74 13.51
N MET A 552 53.43 4.52 13.36
CA MET A 552 54.86 4.18 13.33
C MET A 552 54.99 2.65 13.26
N TYR A 553 54.99 2.10 12.04
CA TYR A 553 55.32 0.68 11.82
C TYR A 553 56.49 0.63 10.83
N ASN A 554 57.56 -0.03 11.23
CA ASN A 554 58.83 -0.15 10.51
C ASN A 554 58.91 -1.52 9.82
N ALA A 555 59.68 -1.61 8.73
CA ALA A 555 59.69 -2.71 7.77
C ALA A 555 60.21 -4.10 8.30
N TRP A 556 60.43 -4.24 9.60
CA TRP A 556 60.94 -5.45 10.28
C TRP A 556 59.83 -6.46 10.66
N ASP A 557 58.59 -6.12 10.31
CA ASP A 557 57.36 -6.59 10.94
C ASP A 557 56.57 -7.56 10.03
N VAL A 558 57.24 -8.47 9.32
CA VAL A 558 56.53 -9.58 8.66
C VAL A 558 55.89 -10.44 9.77
N ASN A 559 54.57 -10.65 9.70
CA ASN A 559 53.70 -11.16 10.78
C ASN A 559 53.19 -10.14 11.82
N ASN A 560 53.52 -8.85 11.73
CA ASN A 560 52.87 -7.83 12.57
C ASN A 560 51.40 -7.64 12.17
N CYS A 561 50.58 -7.22 13.14
CA CYS A 561 49.13 -7.14 13.04
C CYS A 561 48.63 -5.67 13.07
N PRO A 562 48.86 -4.84 12.03
CA PRO A 562 48.34 -3.48 12.04
C PRO A 562 46.81 -3.46 12.06
N VAL A 563 46.26 -2.55 12.87
CA VAL A 563 44.83 -2.23 12.93
C VAL A 563 44.54 -1.02 12.05
N LEU A 564 43.78 -1.24 10.98
CA LEU A 564 43.27 -0.20 10.11
C LEU A 564 41.91 0.23 10.64
N VAL A 565 41.67 1.52 10.78
CA VAL A 565 40.40 2.06 11.25
C VAL A 565 39.67 2.69 10.08
N ALA A 566 38.47 2.20 9.81
CA ALA A 566 37.46 2.84 9.00
C ALA A 566 36.53 3.67 9.89
N ASP A 567 36.35 4.93 9.57
CA ASP A 567 35.57 5.92 10.32
C ASP A 567 34.51 6.51 9.41
N VAL A 568 33.24 6.26 9.72
CA VAL A 568 32.09 6.70 8.93
C VAL A 568 31.25 7.62 9.81
N GLN A 569 30.95 8.82 9.31
CA GLN A 569 30.20 9.86 10.02
C GLN A 569 29.10 10.43 9.14
N ASN A 570 27.91 10.66 9.71
CA ASN A 570 26.88 11.48 9.10
C ASN A 570 27.07 12.94 9.55
N ASN A 571 27.61 13.77 8.65
CA ASN A 571 27.77 15.21 8.81
C ASN A 571 26.60 16.01 8.19
N GLY A 572 25.60 15.32 7.63
CA GLY A 572 24.41 15.95 7.09
C GLY A 572 23.45 16.38 8.20
N PRO A 573 22.57 17.36 7.92
CA PRO A 573 21.54 17.80 8.87
C PRO A 573 20.43 16.77 9.13
N ASP A 574 20.27 15.75 8.28
CA ASP A 574 19.24 14.72 8.40
C ASP A 574 19.82 13.34 8.71
N ASP A 575 18.99 12.46 9.29
CA ASP A 575 19.34 11.07 9.55
C ASP A 575 19.56 10.29 8.23
N ALA A 576 20.51 9.36 8.26
CA ALA A 576 20.85 8.49 7.16
C ALA A 576 20.27 7.09 7.37
N THR A 577 19.73 6.49 6.31
CA THR A 577 19.19 5.12 6.31
C THR A 577 19.84 4.30 5.21
N ASN A 578 19.89 2.98 5.41
CA ASN A 578 20.51 2.04 4.47
C ASN A 578 21.95 2.42 4.10
N VAL A 579 22.74 2.91 5.06
CA VAL A 579 24.16 3.21 4.84
C VAL A 579 24.94 1.89 4.71
N GLN A 580 25.56 1.67 3.55
CA GLN A 580 26.51 0.60 3.31
C GLN A 580 27.82 1.21 2.84
N THR A 581 28.94 0.63 3.21
CA THR A 581 30.27 1.04 2.75
C THR A 581 31.09 -0.18 2.37
N GLN A 582 32.09 -0.01 1.50
CA GLN A 582 32.97 -1.08 1.07
C GLN A 582 34.44 -0.68 1.22
N PHE A 583 35.28 -1.60 1.68
CA PHE A 583 36.72 -1.41 1.90
C PHE A 583 37.51 -2.57 1.28
N THR A 584 38.56 -2.29 0.54
CA THR A 584 39.42 -3.33 -0.04
C THR A 584 40.70 -3.52 0.77
N ILE A 585 41.08 -4.77 1.04
CA ILE A 585 42.38 -5.11 1.64
C ILE A 585 43.45 -5.11 0.55
N GLY A 586 44.39 -4.17 0.65
CA GLY A 586 45.44 -3.99 -0.36
C GLY A 586 46.53 -5.06 -0.36
N GLU A 587 47.34 -5.09 -1.42
CA GLU A 587 48.42 -6.06 -1.56
C GLU A 587 49.50 -5.91 -0.47
N GLY A 588 49.98 -7.04 0.06
CA GLY A 588 50.92 -7.08 1.19
C GLY A 588 50.26 -7.20 2.57
N LEU A 589 48.92 -7.11 2.63
CA LEU A 589 48.11 -7.39 3.83
C LEU A 589 47.26 -8.65 3.65
N GLU A 590 47.16 -9.44 4.70
CA GLU A 590 46.22 -10.55 4.85
C GLU A 590 45.17 -10.18 5.90
N PHE A 591 43.90 -10.35 5.59
CA PHE A 591 42.82 -10.13 6.55
C PHE A 591 42.87 -11.18 7.65
N LEU A 592 42.84 -10.75 8.92
CA LEU A 592 42.75 -11.64 10.07
C LEU A 592 41.35 -11.61 10.67
N ALA A 593 40.88 -10.42 10.99
CA ALA A 593 39.60 -10.19 11.65
C ALA A 593 39.13 -8.75 11.40
N LEU A 594 37.89 -8.48 11.78
CA LEU A 594 37.34 -7.14 11.87
C LEU A 594 36.55 -7.01 13.17
N ASP A 595 36.43 -5.78 13.65
CA ASP A 595 35.61 -5.39 14.79
C ASP A 595 34.89 -4.08 14.45
N THR A 596 33.56 -4.12 14.37
CA THR A 596 32.75 -2.92 14.14
C THR A 596 32.38 -2.30 15.48
N ARG A 597 32.95 -1.14 15.79
CA ARG A 597 32.61 -0.32 16.96
C ARG A 597 31.42 0.58 16.62
N GLY A 598 30.22 0.08 16.89
CA GLY A 598 28.96 0.80 16.66
C GLY A 598 27.97 -0.02 15.84
N ASN A 599 27.09 0.66 15.10
CA ASN A 599 26.07 0.02 14.28
C ASN A 599 26.65 -0.68 13.03
N GLY A 600 26.09 -1.84 12.71
CA GLY A 600 26.23 -2.48 11.41
C GLY A 600 26.93 -3.83 11.41
N ILE A 601 26.77 -4.57 10.31
CA ILE A 601 27.39 -5.88 10.09
C ILE A 601 28.40 -5.76 8.97
N ALA A 602 29.65 -6.12 9.23
CA ALA A 602 30.69 -6.19 8.21
C ALA A 602 30.98 -7.63 7.81
N THR A 603 31.09 -7.88 6.50
CA THR A 603 31.41 -9.18 5.93
C THR A 603 32.63 -9.06 5.02
N TYR A 604 33.61 -9.95 5.19
CA TYR A 604 34.78 -10.04 4.33
C TYR A 604 34.62 -11.13 3.27
N ASP A 605 34.83 -10.78 2.01
CA ASP A 605 34.94 -11.73 0.92
C ASP A 605 36.43 -12.03 0.61
N PRO A 606 36.91 -13.26 0.89
CA PRO A 606 38.31 -13.62 0.68
C PRO A 606 38.72 -13.71 -0.80
N LEU A 607 37.78 -13.87 -1.75
CA LEU A 607 38.08 -13.94 -3.18
C LEU A 607 38.34 -12.55 -3.75
N THR A 608 37.49 -11.58 -3.42
CA THR A 608 37.60 -10.20 -3.91
C THR A 608 38.44 -9.30 -3.00
N LYS A 609 38.75 -9.76 -1.78
CA LYS A 609 39.40 -9.00 -0.70
C LYS A 609 38.62 -7.74 -0.29
N ILE A 610 37.30 -7.75 -0.46
CA ILE A 610 36.40 -6.63 -0.13
C ILE A 610 35.69 -6.92 1.18
N ILE A 611 35.71 -5.96 2.09
CA ILE A 611 34.84 -5.87 3.27
C ILE A 611 33.63 -5.03 2.89
N THR A 612 32.42 -5.58 3.03
CA THR A 612 31.16 -4.84 2.93
C THR A 612 30.62 -4.58 4.32
N TRP A 613 30.45 -3.32 4.71
CA TRP A 613 29.93 -2.90 6.01
C TRP A 613 28.55 -2.29 5.88
N ASN A 614 27.54 -3.04 6.33
CA ASN A 614 26.13 -2.67 6.35
C ASN A 614 25.79 -1.93 7.65
N ILE A 615 25.93 -0.60 7.68
CA ILE A 615 25.69 0.23 8.87
C ILE A 615 24.18 0.43 9.11
N GLY A 616 23.39 0.53 8.04
CA GLY A 616 21.94 0.72 8.15
C GLY A 616 21.59 2.15 8.54
N PHE A 617 21.16 2.37 9.79
CA PHE A 617 20.73 3.68 10.29
C PHE A 617 21.89 4.44 10.94
N MET A 618 22.09 5.71 10.53
CA MET A 618 22.98 6.65 11.19
C MET A 618 22.27 7.96 11.48
N PRO A 619 22.06 8.35 12.75
CA PRO A 619 21.44 9.62 13.07
C PRO A 619 22.31 10.81 12.61
N ASN A 620 21.74 12.01 12.50
CA ASN A 620 22.50 13.26 12.32
C ASN A 620 23.60 13.37 13.38
N GLY A 621 24.85 13.61 12.94
CA GLY A 621 26.04 13.66 13.78
C GLY A 621 26.55 12.28 14.21
N GLY A 622 25.83 11.20 13.87
CA GLY A 622 26.18 9.82 14.18
C GLY A 622 27.51 9.42 13.54
N ARG A 623 28.31 8.64 14.27
CA ARG A 623 29.63 8.21 13.86
C ARG A 623 29.88 6.77 14.32
N VAL A 624 30.43 5.95 13.44
CA VAL A 624 30.75 4.54 13.69
C VAL A 624 32.17 4.25 13.21
N TYR A 625 32.81 3.27 13.86
CA TYR A 625 34.16 2.84 13.50
C TYR A 625 34.19 1.35 13.18
N MET A 626 35.11 0.93 12.32
CA MET A 626 35.44 -0.46 12.10
C MET A 626 36.96 -0.62 12.12
N ASP A 627 37.43 -1.42 13.06
CA ASP A 627 38.81 -1.84 13.15
C ASP A 627 39.00 -3.10 12.30
N ILE A 628 40.00 -3.08 11.43
CA ILE A 628 40.34 -4.17 10.53
C ILE A 628 41.72 -4.66 10.92
N PHE A 629 41.78 -5.87 11.46
CA PHE A 629 43.00 -6.55 11.84
C PHE A 629 43.57 -7.22 10.61
N THR A 630 44.79 -6.83 10.25
CA THR A 630 45.49 -7.40 9.10
C THR A 630 46.86 -7.88 9.50
N LYS A 631 47.41 -8.85 8.78
CA LYS A 631 48.78 -9.34 8.93
C LYS A 631 49.62 -8.86 7.76
N ILE A 632 50.84 -8.38 8.03
CA ILE A 632 51.80 -8.06 6.97
C ILE A 632 52.39 -9.36 6.42
N THR A 633 52.20 -9.63 5.12
CA THR A 633 52.58 -10.90 4.46
C THR A 633 53.80 -10.79 3.56
N LYS A 634 54.34 -9.59 3.33
CA LYS A 634 55.49 -9.35 2.45
C LYS A 634 56.27 -8.11 2.90
N SER A 635 57.60 -8.15 2.78
CA SER A 635 58.47 -6.98 2.89
C SER A 635 58.42 -6.13 1.61
N GLY A 636 58.39 -4.80 1.76
CA GLY A 636 58.33 -3.84 0.65
C GLY A 636 57.12 -2.90 0.71
N ALA A 637 56.96 -2.04 -0.30
CA ALA A 637 55.88 -1.05 -0.35
C ALA A 637 54.49 -1.72 -0.36
N ILE A 638 53.76 -1.58 0.74
CA ILE A 638 52.35 -1.96 0.85
C ILE A 638 51.54 -0.78 0.31
N ASN A 639 51.22 -0.80 -0.99
CA ASN A 639 50.27 0.14 -1.56
C ASN A 639 48.85 -0.32 -1.21
N THR A 640 48.33 0.06 -0.05
CA THR A 640 46.89 -0.07 0.20
C THR A 640 46.18 1.19 -0.30
N LEU A 641 45.72 1.13 -1.55
CA LEU A 641 44.68 2.04 -2.01
C LEU A 641 43.36 1.60 -1.34
N HIS A 642 43.06 2.17 -0.18
CA HIS A 642 41.72 2.07 0.40
C HIS A 642 40.79 2.99 -0.39
N SER A 643 40.14 2.46 -1.43
CA SER A 643 39.06 3.15 -2.11
C SER A 643 37.72 2.67 -1.56
N LEU A 644 36.91 3.62 -1.08
CA LEU A 644 35.48 3.37 -0.87
C LEU A 644 34.81 3.23 -2.24
N THR A 645 34.22 2.07 -2.53
CA THR A 645 33.63 1.78 -3.85
C THR A 645 32.13 2.06 -3.94
N HIS A 646 31.39 2.15 -2.82
CA HIS A 646 29.94 2.36 -2.85
C HIS A 646 29.37 2.90 -1.53
N VAL A 647 28.42 3.83 -1.62
CA VAL A 647 27.47 4.18 -0.54
C VAL A 647 26.07 4.06 -1.13
N THR A 648 25.25 3.17 -0.57
CA THR A 648 23.92 2.81 -1.11
C THR A 648 22.85 3.88 -0.90
N GLN A 649 23.10 4.90 -0.08
CA GLN A 649 22.12 5.96 0.10
C GLN A 649 22.15 6.89 -1.12
N THR A 650 21.01 7.06 -1.77
CA THR A 650 20.77 7.99 -2.89
C THR A 650 20.82 9.42 -2.40
N ASN A 651 22.02 9.88 -2.07
CA ASN A 651 22.29 11.21 -1.60
C ASN A 651 22.53 12.16 -2.79
N THR A 652 21.98 13.35 -2.71
CA THR A 652 22.15 14.42 -3.72
C THR A 652 23.53 15.08 -3.66
N ASP A 653 24.27 14.86 -2.57
CA ASP A 653 25.65 15.31 -2.42
C ASP A 653 26.62 14.42 -3.22
N THR A 654 26.91 14.83 -4.46
CA THR A 654 27.95 14.23 -5.31
C THR A 654 29.37 14.44 -4.79
N THR A 655 29.56 15.25 -3.73
CA THR A 655 30.87 15.56 -3.17
C THR A 655 31.17 14.69 -1.96
N HIS A 656 31.25 13.37 -2.17
CA HIS A 656 31.83 12.49 -1.15
C HIS A 656 33.21 13.03 -0.73
N ARG A 657 33.31 13.67 0.43
CA ARG A 657 34.58 14.15 0.98
C ARG A 657 35.35 12.95 1.52
N GLN A 658 35.98 12.21 0.62
CA GLN A 658 36.86 11.10 0.97
C GLN A 658 38.23 11.65 1.34
N ARG A 659 38.71 11.34 2.55
CA ARG A 659 40.12 11.54 2.92
C ARG A 659 40.75 10.19 3.22
N ALA A 660 41.33 9.58 2.19
CA ALA A 660 42.33 8.54 2.37
C ALA A 660 43.66 9.24 2.72
N ARG A 661 44.14 9.13 3.96
CA ARG A 661 45.54 9.45 4.25
C ARG A 661 46.35 8.24 3.80
N ALA A 662 47.10 8.38 2.71
CA ALA A 662 48.08 7.38 2.31
C ALA A 662 49.08 7.16 3.46
N LEU A 663 49.32 5.89 3.80
CA LEU A 663 50.37 5.51 4.73
C LEU A 663 51.72 5.72 4.01
N ASN A 664 52.37 6.86 4.24
CA ASN A 664 53.79 7.01 3.91
C ASN A 664 54.61 6.32 5.01
N ALA A 665 54.73 4.98 4.93
CA ALA A 665 55.75 4.27 5.67
C ALA A 665 57.10 4.57 5.02
N ASN A 666 57.97 5.26 5.75
CA ASN A 666 59.31 5.60 5.30
C ASN A 666 60.13 4.31 5.09
N LEU A 667 60.69 4.15 3.89
CA LEU A 667 61.47 2.99 3.44
C LEU A 667 62.71 2.78 4.34
N ALA A 668 62.95 1.55 4.80
CA ALA A 668 64.22 1.13 5.40
C ALA A 668 64.97 0.17 4.45
N PRO A 669 66.32 0.07 4.54
CA PRO A 669 67.16 -0.64 3.58
C PRO A 669 67.12 -2.18 3.71
N VAL A 670 67.69 -2.87 2.71
CA VAL A 670 67.84 -4.34 2.60
C VAL A 670 68.62 -4.92 3.81
N ALA A 671 68.50 -6.21 4.18
CA ALA A 671 69.07 -6.75 5.42
C ALA A 671 69.97 -8.00 5.21
N ALA A 672 71.20 -7.97 5.73
CA ALA A 672 72.13 -9.10 5.76
C ALA A 672 72.50 -9.48 7.22
N ASP A 673 73.16 -10.62 7.44
CA ASP A 673 73.65 -11.03 8.78
C ASP A 673 75.01 -11.70 8.62
N ILE A 674 76.09 -11.07 9.10
CA ILE A 674 77.47 -11.50 8.81
C ILE A 674 78.16 -12.12 10.01
N GLN A 675 78.04 -13.44 10.13
CA GLN A 675 78.74 -14.18 11.14
C GLN A 675 80.23 -14.35 10.82
N VAL A 676 81.09 -14.00 11.78
CA VAL A 676 82.54 -14.26 11.75
C VAL A 676 82.87 -15.35 12.76
N THR A 677 83.62 -16.36 12.32
CA THR A 677 84.16 -17.41 13.19
C THR A 677 85.66 -17.54 12.98
N GLN A 678 86.37 -17.96 14.02
CA GLN A 678 87.83 -18.05 14.02
C GLN A 678 88.29 -19.30 14.78
N THR A 679 89.25 -20.01 14.22
CA THR A 679 89.86 -21.21 14.82
C THR A 679 91.38 -21.21 14.67
N LEU A 680 92.07 -21.93 15.56
CA LEU A 680 93.52 -22.06 15.56
C LEU A 680 93.93 -23.52 15.36
N SER A 681 95.03 -23.74 14.65
CA SER A 681 95.64 -25.08 14.55
C SER A 681 96.21 -25.58 15.87
N ASN A 682 96.66 -24.66 16.75
CA ASN A 682 97.13 -24.95 18.09
C ASN A 682 96.85 -23.77 19.03
N TYR A 683 96.07 -23.99 20.10
CA TYR A 683 95.71 -22.98 21.11
C TYR A 683 96.78 -22.85 22.23
N THR A 684 97.71 -23.78 22.33
CA THR A 684 98.82 -23.77 23.31
C THR A 684 100.18 -24.02 22.65
N PRO A 685 100.58 -23.21 21.67
CA PRO A 685 101.88 -23.35 21.01
C PRO A 685 103.02 -22.97 21.97
N ASN A 686 104.20 -23.54 21.73
CA ASN A 686 105.43 -23.05 22.34
C ASN A 686 105.92 -21.78 21.63
N ASN A 687 106.74 -20.99 22.31
CA ASN A 687 107.40 -19.86 21.67
C ASN A 687 108.29 -20.36 20.51
N GLY A 688 108.11 -19.79 19.33
CA GLY A 688 108.78 -20.21 18.09
C GLY A 688 107.95 -21.12 17.19
N ASP A 689 106.84 -21.69 17.66
CA ASP A 689 105.96 -22.54 16.85
C ASP A 689 105.25 -21.72 15.78
N THR A 690 104.92 -22.39 14.67
CA THR A 690 104.07 -21.79 13.63
C THR A 690 102.64 -22.30 13.82
N ILE A 691 101.70 -21.37 13.86
CA ILE A 691 100.26 -21.65 13.96
C ILE A 691 99.54 -21.15 12.71
N THR A 692 98.41 -21.77 12.42
CA THR A 692 97.49 -21.36 11.37
C THR A 692 96.20 -20.88 12.02
N ILE A 693 95.78 -19.69 11.63
CA ILE A 693 94.55 -19.03 12.05
C ILE A 693 93.57 -19.14 10.87
N THR A 694 92.44 -19.80 11.07
CA THR A 694 91.38 -19.92 10.05
C THR A 694 90.21 -19.05 10.44
N ILE A 695 89.86 -18.09 9.59
CA ILE A 695 88.73 -17.17 9.75
C ILE A 695 87.69 -17.53 8.69
N THR A 696 86.46 -17.79 9.11
CA THR A 696 85.34 -18.08 8.21
C THR A 696 84.25 -17.04 8.42
N THR A 697 83.77 -16.46 7.33
CA THR A 697 82.70 -15.44 7.32
C THR A 697 81.51 -15.97 6.54
N THR A 698 80.32 -15.96 7.16
CA THR A 698 79.08 -16.49 6.60
C THR A 698 78.03 -15.40 6.55
N ASN A 699 77.29 -15.28 5.45
CA ASN A 699 76.08 -14.46 5.41
C ASN A 699 74.84 -15.33 5.72
N ASN A 700 74.33 -15.23 6.94
CA ASN A 700 73.12 -15.94 7.39
C ASN A 700 71.83 -15.16 7.12
N GLY A 701 71.94 -13.92 6.60
CA GLY A 701 70.81 -13.01 6.40
C GLY A 701 70.04 -13.28 5.10
N PRO A 702 68.79 -12.78 4.99
CA PRO A 702 67.92 -13.09 3.85
C PRO A 702 68.40 -12.48 2.52
N ASP A 703 69.24 -11.45 2.55
CA ASP A 703 69.72 -10.75 1.37
C ASP A 703 71.25 -10.81 1.18
N ASN A 704 71.72 -10.54 -0.04
CA ASN A 704 73.15 -10.48 -0.36
C ASN A 704 73.82 -9.26 0.29
N ALA A 705 75.03 -9.44 0.82
CA ALA A 705 75.76 -8.40 1.53
C ALA A 705 76.93 -7.86 0.69
N PRO A 706 76.83 -6.67 0.08
CA PRO A 706 77.92 -6.08 -0.69
C PRO A 706 78.98 -5.44 0.23
N GLY A 707 80.23 -5.44 -0.21
CA GLY A 707 81.31 -4.66 0.41
C GLY A 707 81.83 -5.18 1.76
N ILE A 708 81.71 -6.48 2.04
CA ILE A 708 82.17 -7.08 3.29
C ILE A 708 83.69 -7.01 3.41
N GLN A 709 84.15 -6.52 4.57
CA GLN A 709 85.54 -6.51 4.98
C GLN A 709 85.67 -7.02 6.42
N ILE A 710 86.62 -7.93 6.63
CA ILE A 710 86.99 -8.44 7.96
C ILE A 710 88.39 -7.93 8.29
N THR A 711 88.58 -7.35 9.46
CA THR A 711 89.91 -6.99 9.97
C THR A 711 90.36 -8.01 10.99
N ASP A 712 91.56 -8.55 10.77
CA ASP A 712 92.34 -9.36 11.69
C ASP A 712 93.79 -8.89 11.61
N ILE A 713 94.17 -7.95 12.49
CA ILE A 713 95.55 -7.48 12.62
C ILE A 713 96.24 -8.40 13.61
N LEU A 714 97.27 -9.12 13.16
CA LEU A 714 98.04 -9.99 14.03
C LEU A 714 98.64 -9.20 15.21
N PRO A 715 98.32 -9.55 16.47
CA PRO A 715 98.81 -8.87 17.66
C PRO A 715 100.32 -9.07 17.85
N ALA A 716 100.92 -8.19 18.64
CA ALA A 716 102.33 -8.33 19.06
C ALA A 716 102.54 -9.72 19.70
N GLY A 717 103.48 -10.49 19.14
CA GLY A 717 103.70 -11.89 19.53
C GLY A 717 103.42 -12.90 18.42
N LEU A 718 102.73 -12.51 17.35
CA LEU A 718 102.60 -13.28 16.12
C LEU A 718 103.33 -12.58 14.96
N ILE A 719 104.22 -13.31 14.29
CA ILE A 719 104.93 -12.83 13.10
C ILE A 719 104.24 -13.44 11.88
N PHE A 720 103.66 -12.61 11.02
CA PHE A 720 103.07 -13.03 9.77
C PHE A 720 104.07 -13.81 8.89
N GLN A 721 103.64 -14.92 8.28
CA GLN A 721 104.41 -15.65 7.28
C GLN A 721 103.72 -15.70 5.93
N SER A 722 102.43 -16.04 5.90
CA SER A 722 101.63 -16.11 4.67
C SER A 722 100.13 -16.08 4.97
N ALA A 723 99.33 -15.78 3.95
CA ALA A 723 97.88 -15.88 3.99
C ALA A 723 97.34 -16.50 2.69
N ASP A 724 96.23 -17.24 2.79
CA ASP A 724 95.47 -17.80 1.67
C ASP A 724 93.97 -17.49 1.85
N THR A 725 93.38 -16.77 0.89
CA THR A 725 91.95 -16.39 0.86
C THR A 725 91.06 -17.44 0.17
N HIS A 726 91.64 -18.57 -0.24
CA HIS A 726 90.97 -19.67 -0.94
C HIS A 726 90.16 -19.23 -2.17
N GLY A 727 90.62 -18.18 -2.85
CA GLY A 727 90.00 -17.63 -4.06
C GLY A 727 88.89 -16.59 -3.81
N THR A 728 88.56 -16.26 -2.57
CA THR A 728 87.54 -15.26 -2.21
C THR A 728 88.15 -14.00 -1.60
N GLY A 729 88.29 -12.95 -2.40
CA GLY A 729 88.77 -11.65 -1.94
C GLY A 729 90.30 -11.51 -1.85
N THR A 730 90.76 -10.42 -1.24
CA THR A 730 92.20 -10.09 -1.07
C THR A 730 92.51 -9.70 0.37
N TYR A 731 93.66 -10.14 0.91
CA TYR A 731 94.11 -9.84 2.27
C TYR A 731 95.38 -8.99 2.26
N ASP A 732 95.42 -7.95 3.08
CA ASP A 732 96.58 -7.07 3.28
C ASP A 732 97.18 -7.32 4.67
N GLU A 733 98.40 -7.87 4.69
CA GLU A 733 99.13 -8.21 5.93
C GLU A 733 99.51 -7.00 6.78
N THR A 734 99.64 -5.81 6.19
CA THR A 734 100.05 -4.60 6.91
C THR A 734 98.86 -3.97 7.63
N THR A 735 97.68 -4.00 7.02
CA THR A 735 96.45 -3.44 7.58
C THR A 735 95.57 -4.48 8.27
N GLY A 736 95.83 -5.77 8.06
CA GLY A 736 95.02 -6.89 8.55
C GLY A 736 93.64 -6.98 7.89
N ILE A 737 93.39 -6.23 6.80
CA ILE A 737 92.07 -6.17 6.16
C ILE A 737 91.95 -7.26 5.10
N TRP A 738 90.94 -8.10 5.25
CA TRP A 738 90.45 -9.03 4.25
C TRP A 738 89.22 -8.46 3.54
N ASN A 739 89.37 -8.08 2.28
CA ASN A 739 88.31 -7.58 1.42
C ASN A 739 87.62 -8.73 0.68
N ILE A 740 86.43 -9.15 1.12
CA ILE A 740 85.66 -10.25 0.54
C ILE A 740 84.85 -9.78 -0.68
N GLY A 741 84.33 -8.55 -0.65
CA GLY A 741 83.42 -8.04 -1.69
C GLY A 741 81.97 -8.38 -1.37
N THR A 742 81.22 -8.96 -2.31
CA THR A 742 79.82 -9.34 -2.06
C THR A 742 79.73 -10.78 -1.56
N LEU A 743 79.12 -10.98 -0.39
CA LEU A 743 78.81 -12.29 0.16
C LEU A 743 77.30 -12.57 0.02
N ASN A 744 76.95 -13.50 -0.88
CA ASN A 744 75.55 -13.84 -1.15
C ASN A 744 74.89 -14.54 0.06
N ASN A 745 73.57 -14.43 0.17
CA ASN A 745 72.80 -15.15 1.21
C ASN A 745 73.18 -16.64 1.23
N GLY A 746 73.45 -17.17 2.42
CA GLY A 746 73.78 -18.57 2.69
C GLY A 746 75.19 -18.99 2.29
N HIS A 747 76.03 -18.08 1.77
CA HIS A 747 77.38 -18.39 1.34
C HIS A 747 78.43 -18.06 2.41
N THR A 748 79.56 -18.76 2.33
CA THR A 748 80.72 -18.59 3.21
C THR A 748 81.96 -18.21 2.42
N ALA A 749 82.84 -17.44 3.05
CA ALA A 749 84.20 -17.17 2.60
C ALA A 749 85.18 -17.58 3.71
N THR A 750 86.40 -17.98 3.34
CA THR A 750 87.42 -18.40 4.32
C THR A 750 88.79 -17.77 4.04
N LEU A 751 89.48 -17.34 5.09
CA LEU A 751 90.87 -16.86 5.09
C LEU A 751 91.70 -17.70 6.06
N THR A 752 92.85 -18.19 5.63
CA THR A 752 93.85 -18.82 6.49
C THR A 752 95.12 -17.96 6.57
N ILE A 753 95.57 -17.65 7.79
CA ILE A 753 96.80 -16.90 8.06
C ILE A 753 97.77 -17.81 8.80
N THR A 754 98.99 -17.96 8.27
CA THR A 754 100.08 -18.68 8.94
C THR A 754 101.00 -17.68 9.61
N ALA A 755 101.22 -17.84 10.92
CA ALA A 755 102.03 -16.94 11.72
C ALA A 755 102.94 -17.71 12.69
N LYS A 756 104.14 -17.16 12.94
CA LYS A 756 105.09 -17.69 13.93
C LYS A 756 104.91 -16.99 15.27
N VAL A 757 104.75 -17.77 16.32
CA VAL A 757 104.69 -17.29 17.71
C VAL A 757 106.10 -16.83 18.13
N ASN A 758 106.21 -15.61 18.67
CA ASN A 758 107.49 -14.99 19.02
C ASN A 758 107.53 -14.40 20.45
N THR A 759 106.50 -14.63 21.25
CA THR A 759 106.49 -14.24 22.67
C THR A 759 105.81 -15.31 23.52
N THR A 760 106.13 -15.34 24.81
CA THR A 760 105.41 -16.10 25.85
C THR A 760 104.28 -15.28 26.44
N GLY A 761 103.29 -15.94 27.05
CA GLY A 761 102.10 -15.32 27.65
C GLY A 761 100.83 -15.56 26.83
N THR A 762 99.74 -14.90 27.23
CA THR A 762 98.45 -14.96 26.51
C THR A 762 98.44 -13.97 25.36
N ILE A 763 98.25 -14.46 24.14
CA ILE A 763 98.04 -13.66 22.93
C ILE A 763 96.57 -13.79 22.53
N ILE A 764 95.89 -12.66 22.34
CA ILE A 764 94.49 -12.64 21.90
C ILE A 764 94.46 -12.16 20.45
N ASN A 765 94.09 -13.06 19.54
CA ASN A 765 93.84 -12.71 18.16
C ASN A 765 92.34 -12.46 17.95
N ARG A 766 91.98 -11.49 17.11
CA ARG A 766 90.58 -11.09 16.90
C ARG A 766 90.30 -10.81 15.43
N ALA A 767 89.35 -11.54 14.87
CA ALA A 767 88.72 -11.21 13.60
C ALA A 767 87.41 -10.44 13.84
N THR A 768 87.21 -9.34 13.12
CA THR A 768 86.00 -8.48 13.26
C THR A 768 85.53 -8.00 11.90
N LYS A 769 84.24 -8.02 11.63
CA LYS A 769 83.66 -7.27 10.51
C LYS A 769 83.81 -5.78 10.77
N THR A 770 84.57 -5.10 9.91
CA THR A 770 84.94 -3.69 10.06
C THR A 770 84.41 -2.78 8.98
N ALA A 771 83.95 -3.35 7.85
CA ALA A 771 83.17 -2.58 6.89
C ALA A 771 81.91 -2.02 7.58
N PRO A 772 81.68 -0.70 7.55
CA PRO A 772 80.40 -0.15 7.92
C PRO A 772 79.34 -0.72 6.98
N ASP A 773 78.17 -1.02 7.53
CA ASP A 773 77.03 -1.40 6.72
C ASP A 773 76.77 -0.34 5.65
N MET A 774 76.53 -0.79 4.43
CA MET A 774 76.11 0.12 3.37
C MET A 774 74.76 0.71 3.79
N LEU A 775 74.56 2.00 3.56
CA LEU A 775 73.26 2.68 3.81
C LEU A 775 72.05 1.97 3.15
N THR A 776 72.31 1.08 2.19
CA THR A 776 71.33 0.29 1.47
C THR A 776 71.17 -1.16 1.95
N VAL A 777 72.11 -1.70 2.74
CA VAL A 777 72.10 -3.08 3.30
C VAL A 777 72.67 -3.08 4.72
N LEU A 778 71.84 -3.32 5.75
CA LEU A 778 72.24 -3.27 7.16
C LEU A 778 72.35 -4.67 7.79
N ASP A 779 73.30 -4.83 8.71
CA ASP A 779 73.58 -6.04 9.47
C ASP A 779 73.22 -5.82 10.95
N TYR A 780 72.09 -6.40 11.36
CA TYR A 780 71.49 -6.13 12.66
C TYR A 780 71.97 -7.09 13.75
N SER A 781 72.68 -8.16 13.39
CA SER A 781 73.18 -9.18 14.30
C SER A 781 74.64 -8.89 14.69
N LEU A 782 74.87 -7.70 15.25
CA LEU A 782 76.24 -7.24 15.55
C LEU A 782 77.01 -8.14 16.53
N ASN A 783 76.33 -9.03 17.25
CA ASN A 783 76.90 -9.96 18.21
C ASN A 783 77.66 -11.13 17.57
N ASN A 784 77.43 -11.45 16.29
CA ASN A 784 78.14 -12.53 15.61
C ASN A 784 79.23 -12.01 14.64
N ASN A 785 79.43 -10.69 14.59
CA ASN A 785 80.36 -10.01 13.70
C ASN A 785 81.83 -10.05 14.13
N SER A 786 82.14 -10.68 15.26
CA SER A 786 83.50 -10.77 15.78
C SER A 786 83.69 -12.07 16.53
N GLN A 787 84.87 -12.67 16.37
CA GLN A 787 85.31 -13.81 17.16
C GLN A 787 86.74 -13.56 17.64
N GLN A 788 87.03 -14.00 18.85
CA GLN A 788 88.39 -14.00 19.41
C GLN A 788 88.90 -15.42 19.58
N ALA A 789 90.19 -15.59 19.37
CA ALA A 789 90.92 -16.80 19.72
C ALA A 789 92.05 -16.46 20.69
N ILE A 790 92.14 -17.24 21.77
CA ILE A 790 93.14 -17.05 22.83
C ILE A 790 94.23 -18.10 22.65
N ILE A 791 95.47 -17.64 22.50
CA ILE A 791 96.67 -18.46 22.36
C ILE A 791 97.43 -18.37 23.69
N ASN A 792 97.58 -19.48 24.39
CA ASN A 792 98.26 -19.52 25.69
C ASN A 792 99.66 -20.12 25.53
N VAL A 793 100.68 -19.26 25.57
CA VAL A 793 102.10 -19.64 25.44
C VAL A 793 102.74 -19.67 26.84
N GLY A 794 102.48 -20.74 27.61
CA GLY A 794 102.98 -20.94 28.99
C GLY A 794 102.16 -20.26 30.11
N GLU A 795 102.11 -20.87 31.30
CA GLU A 795 101.08 -20.70 32.36
C GLU A 795 100.91 -19.28 32.95
N VAL A 796 99.75 -18.65 32.72
CA VAL A 796 99.00 -17.81 33.68
C VAL A 796 97.50 -17.97 33.42
N THR A 797 96.69 -18.21 34.45
CA THR A 797 95.22 -18.28 34.38
C THR A 797 94.59 -16.90 34.59
N TYR A 798 93.86 -16.41 33.58
CA TYR A 798 92.92 -15.27 33.70
C TYR A 798 91.51 -15.82 33.91
N THR A 799 90.80 -15.39 34.96
CA THR A 799 89.38 -15.74 35.17
C THR A 799 88.47 -14.58 34.73
N PRO A 800 87.76 -14.68 33.59
CA PRO A 800 86.87 -13.63 33.11
C PRO A 800 85.63 -13.46 34.00
N SER A 801 85.13 -12.22 34.13
CA SER A 801 84.01 -11.84 34.99
C SER A 801 82.92 -11.04 34.26
N VAL A 802 81.66 -11.44 34.42
CA VAL A 802 80.51 -10.83 33.70
C VAL A 802 79.40 -10.37 34.66
N SER A 803 78.46 -9.55 34.19
CA SER A 803 77.29 -9.10 34.96
C SER A 803 76.05 -9.06 34.07
N ILE A 804 75.07 -9.95 34.32
CA ILE A 804 73.84 -10.05 33.50
C ILE A 804 72.66 -9.40 34.20
N TYR A 805 72.01 -8.45 33.52
CA TYR A 805 70.81 -7.76 33.96
C TYR A 805 69.58 -8.31 33.24
N LEU A 806 68.54 -8.68 34.00
CA LEU A 806 67.28 -9.23 33.51
C LEU A 806 66.12 -8.31 33.89
N ARG A 807 65.22 -8.06 32.94
CA ARG A 807 64.01 -7.27 33.17
C ARG A 807 62.83 -7.82 32.39
N ASN A 808 61.66 -7.81 33.01
CA ASN A 808 60.38 -8.01 32.35
C ASN A 808 59.51 -6.74 32.48
N TYR A 809 58.80 -6.38 31.41
CA TYR A 809 57.88 -5.24 31.39
C TYR A 809 56.80 -5.43 30.32
N THR A 810 55.69 -4.69 30.42
CA THR A 810 54.68 -4.63 29.36
C THR A 810 55.11 -3.60 28.31
N ALA A 811 54.89 -3.88 27.02
CA ALA A 811 55.29 -2.97 25.94
C ALA A 811 54.59 -1.58 26.01
N ASN A 812 53.53 -1.44 26.82
CA ASN A 812 52.86 -0.16 27.10
C ASN A 812 52.10 -0.20 28.44
N ALA A 813 51.92 0.95 29.10
CA ALA A 813 51.27 1.08 30.40
C ALA A 813 49.75 1.35 30.35
N MET A 814 49.17 1.41 29.14
CA MET A 814 47.74 1.67 28.92
C MET A 814 47.24 0.75 27.80
N TYR A 815 46.74 -0.43 28.17
CA TYR A 815 45.94 -1.24 27.27
C TYR A 815 44.67 -1.69 27.98
N ASN A 816 43.59 -1.58 27.24
CA ASN A 816 42.21 -1.80 27.63
C ASN A 816 41.95 -3.31 27.46
N ALA A 817 41.10 -3.91 28.29
CA ALA A 817 40.87 -5.37 28.40
C ALA A 817 40.29 -6.09 27.14
N TRP A 818 40.38 -5.50 25.95
CA TRP A 818 39.80 -6.01 24.71
C TRP A 818 40.67 -7.05 23.99
N ASP A 819 41.92 -7.25 24.44
CA ASP A 819 42.85 -8.24 23.87
C ASP A 819 42.67 -9.63 24.48
N VAL A 820 41.50 -10.24 24.30
CA VAL A 820 41.33 -11.64 24.70
C VAL A 820 42.02 -12.59 23.69
N ASN A 821 42.39 -12.12 22.48
CA ASN A 821 42.86 -13.01 21.42
C ASN A 821 44.10 -12.62 20.56
N ASN A 822 44.75 -11.44 20.64
CA ASN A 822 46.10 -11.26 20.03
C ASN A 822 46.75 -9.87 20.26
N CYS A 823 47.63 -9.71 21.26
CA CYS A 823 48.73 -8.72 21.29
C CYS A 823 49.73 -9.01 22.44
N PRO A 824 51.00 -8.53 22.40
CA PRO A 824 52.03 -8.93 23.35
C PRO A 824 51.79 -8.31 24.73
N VAL A 825 51.60 -9.16 25.73
CA VAL A 825 51.38 -8.70 27.12
C VAL A 825 52.71 -8.48 27.84
N LEU A 826 53.79 -9.16 27.42
CA LEU A 826 55.06 -9.19 28.17
C LEU A 826 56.28 -9.13 27.24
N VAL A 827 57.30 -8.40 27.67
CA VAL A 827 58.63 -8.33 27.04
C VAL A 827 59.68 -8.77 28.05
N ALA A 828 60.53 -9.72 27.67
CA ALA A 828 61.74 -10.12 28.41
C ALA A 828 62.98 -9.45 27.80
N ASP A 829 63.85 -8.89 28.65
CA ASP A 829 64.99 -8.05 28.27
C ASP A 829 66.24 -8.50 29.04
N VAL A 830 67.31 -8.82 28.32
CA VAL A 830 68.57 -9.35 28.85
C VAL A 830 69.74 -8.51 28.38
N GLN A 831 70.58 -8.05 29.29
CA GLN A 831 71.74 -7.20 29.01
C GLN A 831 73.00 -7.69 29.72
N ASN A 832 74.16 -7.70 29.04
CA ASN A 832 75.47 -7.88 29.66
C ASN A 832 76.08 -6.52 30.00
N ASN A 833 76.15 -6.19 31.29
CA ASN A 833 76.75 -4.97 31.83
C ASN A 833 78.13 -5.20 32.47
N GLY A 834 78.70 -6.41 32.31
CA GLY A 834 80.02 -6.76 32.84
C GLY A 834 81.17 -6.23 31.98
N PRO A 835 82.41 -6.19 32.51
CA PRO A 835 83.59 -5.73 31.76
C PRO A 835 84.02 -6.68 30.64
N ASP A 836 83.71 -7.98 30.76
CA ASP A 836 84.06 -9.03 29.79
C ASP A 836 82.84 -9.54 29.00
N ASP A 837 83.09 -10.22 27.88
CA ASP A 837 82.07 -10.90 27.08
C ASP A 837 81.55 -12.16 27.81
N ALA A 838 80.26 -12.48 27.64
CA ALA A 838 79.61 -13.66 28.21
C ALA A 838 79.32 -14.72 27.14
N THR A 839 79.44 -16.01 27.50
CA THR A 839 79.11 -17.15 26.61
C THR A 839 78.20 -18.15 27.32
N ASN A 840 77.42 -18.89 26.53
CA ASN A 840 76.35 -19.82 26.95
C ASN A 840 75.33 -19.21 27.92
N VAL A 841 74.91 -17.97 27.66
CA VAL A 841 73.85 -17.32 28.45
C VAL A 841 72.51 -18.00 28.20
N GLN A 842 71.85 -18.45 29.27
CA GLN A 842 70.50 -19.04 29.24
C GLN A 842 69.64 -18.44 30.36
N THR A 843 68.37 -18.14 30.05
CA THR A 843 67.40 -17.58 31.00
C THR A 843 66.08 -18.36 30.97
N GLN A 844 65.30 -18.29 32.05
CA GLN A 844 63.95 -18.86 32.13
C GLN A 844 62.91 -17.85 32.56
N PHE A 845 61.70 -17.95 31.99
CA PHE A 845 60.56 -17.08 32.26
C PHE A 845 59.32 -17.90 32.61
N THR A 846 58.64 -17.60 33.71
CA THR A 846 57.41 -18.31 34.14
C THR A 846 56.15 -17.50 33.86
N ILE A 847 55.17 -18.10 33.18
CA ILE A 847 53.85 -17.52 32.95
C ILE A 847 53.05 -17.55 34.26
N GLY A 848 52.64 -16.37 34.74
CA GLY A 848 51.93 -16.19 36.01
C GLY A 848 50.47 -16.67 35.98
N GLU A 849 49.88 -16.92 37.15
CA GLU A 849 48.45 -17.24 37.26
C GLU A 849 47.58 -16.07 36.76
N GLY A 850 46.51 -16.38 36.02
CA GLY A 850 45.68 -15.40 35.32
C GLY A 850 46.09 -15.16 33.85
N LEU A 851 47.16 -15.78 33.37
CA LEU A 851 47.60 -15.76 31.96
C LEU A 851 47.64 -17.16 31.33
N GLU A 852 47.32 -17.23 30.03
CA GLU A 852 47.45 -18.41 29.17
C GLU A 852 48.42 -18.08 28.02
N PHE A 853 49.43 -18.93 27.75
CA PHE A 853 50.42 -18.72 26.69
C PHE A 853 49.83 -18.92 25.30
N LEU A 854 50.16 -18.04 24.34
CA LEU A 854 49.75 -18.14 22.93
C LEU A 854 50.95 -18.32 22.00
N ALA A 855 51.95 -17.44 22.07
CA ALA A 855 53.11 -17.44 21.17
C ALA A 855 54.31 -16.66 21.76
N LEU A 856 55.47 -16.73 21.11
CA LEU A 856 56.67 -15.93 21.44
C LEU A 856 57.44 -15.49 20.18
N ASP A 857 58.24 -14.44 20.29
CA ASP A 857 59.18 -13.95 19.26
C ASP A 857 60.48 -13.44 19.92
N THR A 858 61.64 -13.94 19.51
CA THR A 858 62.96 -13.61 20.10
C THR A 858 63.70 -12.46 19.41
N ARG A 859 63.03 -11.65 18.58
CA ARG A 859 63.62 -10.50 17.84
C ARG A 859 64.99 -10.80 17.21
N GLY A 860 65.12 -12.01 16.66
CA GLY A 860 66.28 -12.45 15.88
C GLY A 860 67.49 -12.97 16.68
N ASN A 861 67.44 -13.08 18.02
CA ASN A 861 68.58 -13.58 18.81
C ASN A 861 68.20 -14.73 19.78
N GLY A 862 68.89 -15.85 19.66
CA GLY A 862 68.69 -17.03 20.53
C GLY A 862 67.43 -17.85 20.22
N ILE A 863 67.33 -19.04 20.81
CA ILE A 863 66.20 -19.98 20.64
C ILE A 863 65.42 -20.11 21.95
N ALA A 864 64.11 -19.88 21.91
CA ALA A 864 63.22 -20.05 23.06
C ALA A 864 62.24 -21.21 22.88
N THR A 865 61.97 -21.95 23.96
CA THR A 865 61.00 -23.06 24.00
C THR A 865 60.06 -22.92 25.18
N TYR A 866 58.78 -23.25 25.00
CA TYR A 866 57.76 -23.22 26.06
C TYR A 866 57.36 -24.64 26.48
N ASP A 867 57.33 -24.90 27.79
CA ASP A 867 56.79 -26.12 28.37
C ASP A 867 55.39 -25.86 28.98
N PRO A 868 54.31 -26.40 28.38
CA PRO A 868 52.94 -26.18 28.86
C PRO A 868 52.62 -26.84 30.20
N LEU A 869 53.37 -27.86 30.64
CA LEU A 869 53.15 -28.52 31.94
C LEU A 869 53.69 -27.69 33.10
N THR A 870 54.87 -27.11 32.92
CA THR A 870 55.54 -26.29 33.95
C THR A 870 55.28 -24.79 33.80
N LYS A 871 54.69 -24.36 32.66
CA LYS A 871 54.46 -22.96 32.27
C LYS A 871 55.73 -22.11 32.19
N ILE A 872 56.86 -22.75 31.88
CA ILE A 872 58.19 -22.10 31.79
C ILE A 872 58.62 -21.98 30.34
N ILE A 873 59.11 -20.79 29.97
CA ILE A 873 59.84 -20.53 28.74
C ILE A 873 61.34 -20.60 29.05
N THR A 874 62.10 -21.40 28.31
CA THR A 874 63.57 -21.43 28.39
C THR A 874 64.16 -20.74 27.16
N TRP A 875 64.99 -19.71 27.35
CA TRP A 875 65.61 -18.92 26.28
C TRP A 875 67.14 -19.09 26.26
N ASN A 876 67.64 -19.70 25.20
CA ASN A 876 69.06 -19.94 24.94
C ASN A 876 69.66 -18.81 24.09
N ILE A 877 70.40 -17.90 24.71
CA ILE A 877 70.95 -16.69 24.05
C ILE A 877 72.36 -16.93 23.50
N GLY A 878 73.19 -17.71 24.20
CA GLY A 878 74.54 -18.02 23.72
C GLY A 878 75.56 -16.93 24.04
N PHE A 879 76.13 -16.27 23.02
CA PHE A 879 77.16 -15.22 23.18
C PHE A 879 76.54 -13.84 23.40
N MET A 880 77.05 -13.10 24.38
CA MET A 880 76.67 -11.72 24.66
C MET A 880 77.93 -10.86 24.88
N PRO A 881 78.28 -9.96 23.93
CA PRO A 881 79.43 -9.07 24.11
C PRO A 881 79.19 -8.09 25.27
N ASN A 882 80.25 -7.49 25.80
CA ASN A 882 80.14 -6.39 26.75
C ASN A 882 79.24 -5.27 26.17
N GLY A 883 78.21 -4.88 26.94
CA GLY A 883 77.20 -3.89 26.53
C GLY A 883 76.07 -4.45 25.66
N GLY A 884 76.13 -5.73 25.26
CA GLY A 884 75.13 -6.39 24.43
C GLY A 884 73.77 -6.52 25.12
N ARG A 885 72.68 -6.42 24.35
CA ARG A 885 71.29 -6.46 24.83
C ARG A 885 70.35 -7.13 23.82
N VAL A 886 69.43 -7.97 24.31
CA VAL A 886 68.47 -8.74 23.49
C VAL A 886 67.06 -8.71 24.10
N TYR A 887 66.03 -8.93 23.27
CA TYR A 887 64.60 -8.88 23.66
C TYR A 887 63.82 -10.11 23.20
N MET A 888 62.80 -10.52 23.96
CA MET A 888 61.80 -11.51 23.57
C MET A 888 60.39 -11.03 23.91
N ASP A 889 59.48 -11.04 22.94
CA ASP A 889 58.06 -10.72 23.11
C ASP A 889 57.25 -12.00 23.38
N ILE A 890 56.34 -11.95 24.36
CA ILE A 890 55.51 -13.08 24.79
C ILE A 890 54.04 -12.70 24.68
N PHE A 891 53.28 -13.51 23.94
CA PHE A 891 51.85 -13.34 23.69
C PHE A 891 51.05 -14.23 24.64
N THR A 892 50.10 -13.63 25.38
CA THR A 892 49.29 -14.35 26.36
C THR A 892 47.84 -13.86 26.37
N LYS A 893 46.89 -14.72 26.72
CA LYS A 893 45.48 -14.40 26.99
C LYS A 893 45.22 -14.21 28.48
N ILE A 894 44.37 -13.25 28.85
CA ILE A 894 43.94 -13.02 30.24
C ILE A 894 42.79 -13.97 30.59
N THR A 895 42.92 -14.67 31.72
CA THR A 895 41.94 -15.67 32.20
C THR A 895 41.32 -15.34 33.55
N LYS A 896 41.82 -14.30 34.26
CA LYS A 896 41.33 -13.85 35.57
C LYS A 896 41.76 -12.40 35.84
N SER A 897 40.88 -11.58 36.44
CA SER A 897 41.19 -10.21 36.90
C SER A 897 41.96 -10.20 38.23
N GLY A 898 42.89 -9.26 38.42
CA GLY A 898 43.73 -9.13 39.63
C GLY A 898 45.24 -8.95 39.37
N ALA A 899 46.04 -8.89 40.44
CA ALA A 899 47.50 -8.74 40.34
C ALA A 899 48.17 -10.03 39.82
N ILE A 900 48.99 -9.91 38.77
CA ILE A 900 49.70 -11.03 38.13
C ILE A 900 51.17 -11.00 38.54
N ASN A 901 51.70 -12.13 39.02
CA ASN A 901 53.11 -12.29 39.36
C ASN A 901 53.80 -13.20 38.34
N THR A 902 54.84 -12.71 37.67
CA THR A 902 55.69 -13.49 36.73
C THR A 902 57.15 -13.42 37.17
N LEU A 903 57.91 -14.52 37.02
CA LEU A 903 59.31 -14.63 37.42
C LEU A 903 60.24 -14.75 36.20
N HIS A 904 61.37 -14.04 36.19
CA HIS A 904 62.43 -14.13 35.16
C HIS A 904 63.79 -14.35 35.85
N SER A 905 64.47 -15.45 35.51
CA SER A 905 65.72 -15.85 36.16
C SER A 905 66.82 -16.24 35.18
N LEU A 906 68.09 -16.06 35.60
CA LEU A 906 69.27 -16.55 34.89
C LEU A 906 69.51 -18.00 35.32
N THR A 907 69.65 -18.92 34.37
CA THR A 907 69.86 -20.34 34.67
C THR A 907 71.28 -20.82 34.36
N HIS A 908 71.97 -20.19 33.40
CA HIS A 908 73.34 -20.58 33.04
C HIS A 908 74.18 -19.45 32.41
N VAL A 909 75.48 -19.42 32.71
CA VAL A 909 76.55 -18.63 32.07
C VAL A 909 77.90 -19.29 32.38
N THR A 910 78.85 -19.34 31.43
CA THR A 910 80.13 -20.05 31.69
C THR A 910 81.19 -19.23 32.43
N GLN A 911 81.11 -17.90 32.37
CA GLN A 911 82.01 -16.98 33.08
C GLN A 911 81.56 -16.76 34.53
N THR A 912 82.49 -16.33 35.40
CA THR A 912 82.14 -16.04 36.80
C THR A 912 81.28 -14.77 36.84
N ASN A 913 80.00 -14.91 37.15
CA ASN A 913 79.10 -13.77 37.31
C ASN A 913 79.37 -13.11 38.67
N THR A 914 79.69 -11.82 38.66
CA THR A 914 79.98 -11.06 39.89
C THR A 914 78.72 -10.50 40.57
N ASP A 915 77.55 -10.58 39.92
CA ASP A 915 76.27 -10.27 40.57
C ASP A 915 75.78 -11.45 41.42
N THR A 916 76.18 -11.47 42.69
CA THR A 916 75.72 -12.46 43.69
C THR A 916 74.33 -12.15 44.27
N THR A 917 73.72 -11.02 43.87
CA THR A 917 72.43 -10.57 44.44
C THR A 917 71.25 -10.75 43.50
N HIS A 918 71.49 -11.06 42.22
CA HIS A 918 70.51 -11.00 41.15
C HIS A 918 69.69 -9.71 41.24
N ARG A 919 70.06 -8.64 40.52
CA ARG A 919 69.10 -7.55 40.28
C ARG A 919 68.01 -7.98 39.29
N GLN A 920 67.28 -9.05 39.62
CA GLN A 920 66.01 -9.43 39.00
C GLN A 920 64.97 -8.40 39.46
N ARG A 921 64.76 -7.37 38.66
CA ARG A 921 63.57 -6.52 38.85
C ARG A 921 62.38 -7.23 38.23
N ALA A 922 61.86 -8.24 38.92
CA ALA A 922 60.45 -8.59 38.77
C ALA A 922 59.67 -7.40 39.34
N ARG A 923 59.27 -6.45 38.49
CA ARG A 923 58.20 -5.55 38.91
C ARG A 923 56.99 -6.45 39.11
N ALA A 924 56.57 -6.63 40.36
CA ALA A 924 55.20 -7.09 40.62
C ALA A 924 54.30 -6.18 39.79
N LEU A 925 53.49 -6.79 38.92
CA LEU A 925 52.63 -6.08 38.01
C LEU A 925 51.46 -5.52 38.84
N ASN A 926 51.70 -4.44 39.58
CA ASN A 926 50.66 -3.57 40.12
C ASN A 926 50.28 -2.50 39.07
N ALA A 927 50.23 -2.90 37.79
CA ALA A 927 49.45 -2.14 36.84
C ALA A 927 47.99 -2.49 37.15
N ASN A 928 47.14 -1.48 37.37
CA ASN A 928 45.69 -1.61 37.45
C ASN A 928 45.15 -2.23 36.14
N LEU A 929 45.32 -3.53 35.98
CA LEU A 929 44.78 -4.27 34.85
C LEU A 929 43.30 -4.54 35.13
N ALA A 930 42.49 -3.70 34.52
CA ALA A 930 41.05 -3.76 34.29
C ALA A 930 40.12 -3.53 35.50
N PRO A 931 39.07 -2.67 35.37
CA PRO A 931 37.88 -2.73 36.19
C PRO A 931 37.24 -4.13 36.10
N VAL A 932 36.50 -4.55 37.13
CA VAL A 932 35.67 -5.76 37.09
C VAL A 932 34.83 -5.74 35.79
N ALA A 933 34.81 -6.84 35.05
CA ALA A 933 34.25 -6.89 33.70
C ALA A 933 33.21 -8.00 33.56
N ALA A 934 32.00 -7.63 33.13
CA ALA A 934 30.94 -8.56 32.74
C ALA A 934 30.69 -8.46 31.23
N ASP A 935 29.90 -9.37 30.67
CA ASP A 935 29.47 -9.34 29.27
C ASP A 935 28.01 -9.82 29.20
N ILE A 936 27.06 -8.94 28.91
CA ILE A 936 25.61 -9.23 29.03
C ILE A 936 24.94 -9.41 27.67
N GLN A 937 24.96 -10.65 27.20
CA GLN A 937 24.27 -11.02 25.98
C GLN A 937 22.75 -11.07 26.18
N VAL A 938 22.01 -10.38 25.30
CA VAL A 938 20.55 -10.43 25.18
C VAL A 938 20.18 -11.14 23.88
N THR A 939 19.33 -12.16 23.99
CA THR A 939 18.74 -12.82 22.84
C THR A 939 17.22 -12.79 22.89
N GLN A 940 16.57 -12.83 21.72
CA GLN A 940 15.13 -12.77 21.56
C GLN A 940 14.65 -13.75 20.48
N THR A 941 13.58 -14.49 20.78
CA THR A 941 12.91 -15.40 19.84
C THR A 941 11.39 -15.22 19.87
N LEU A 942 10.72 -15.62 18.78
CA LEU A 942 9.26 -15.55 18.63
C LEU A 942 8.66 -16.93 18.42
N SER A 943 7.47 -17.17 18.97
CA SER A 943 6.70 -18.40 18.68
C SER A 943 6.19 -18.46 17.23
N ASN A 944 6.00 -17.31 16.58
CA ASN A 944 5.61 -17.21 15.17
C ASN A 944 6.11 -15.87 14.56
N TYR A 945 6.93 -15.95 13.50
CA TYR A 945 7.46 -14.78 12.78
C TYR A 945 6.51 -14.25 11.69
N THR A 946 5.47 -15.01 11.32
CA THR A 946 4.49 -14.65 10.29
C THR A 946 3.04 -14.86 10.76
N PRO A 947 2.59 -14.22 11.86
CA PRO A 947 1.22 -14.34 12.35
C PRO A 947 0.22 -13.64 11.42
N ASN A 948 -1.06 -14.02 11.51
CA ASN A 948 -2.13 -13.21 10.93
C ASN A 948 -2.56 -12.13 11.91
N ASN A 949 -3.18 -11.06 11.38
CA ASN A 949 -3.81 -10.06 12.23
C ASN A 949 -4.86 -10.71 13.16
N GLY A 950 -4.76 -10.44 14.46
CA GLY A 950 -5.59 -11.02 15.52
C GLY A 950 -5.01 -12.26 16.20
N ASP A 951 -3.93 -12.85 15.69
CA ASP A 951 -3.26 -14.00 16.34
C ASP A 951 -2.46 -13.56 17.58
N THR A 952 -2.26 -14.47 18.52
CA THR A 952 -1.41 -14.27 19.71
C THR A 952 -0.04 -14.87 19.46
N ILE A 953 1.02 -14.12 19.79
CA ILE A 953 2.42 -14.56 19.74
C ILE A 953 3.05 -14.50 21.14
N THR A 954 4.09 -15.32 21.34
CA THR A 954 4.93 -15.27 22.53
C THR A 954 6.33 -14.82 22.11
N ILE A 955 6.83 -13.80 22.79
CA ILE A 955 8.19 -13.28 22.71
C ILE A 955 8.98 -13.88 23.89
N THR A 956 10.11 -14.52 23.62
CA THR A 956 11.02 -15.03 24.65
C THR A 956 12.34 -14.27 24.60
N ILE A 957 12.69 -13.59 25.69
CA ILE A 957 13.92 -12.82 25.87
C ILE A 957 14.81 -13.59 26.85
N THR A 958 16.07 -13.80 26.49
CA THR A 958 17.05 -14.53 27.31
C THR A 958 18.30 -13.69 27.47
N THR A 959 18.75 -13.51 28.72
CA THR A 959 19.91 -12.68 29.06
C THR A 959 20.98 -13.51 29.77
N THR A 960 22.21 -13.54 29.24
CA THR A 960 23.32 -14.38 29.72
C THR A 960 24.54 -13.51 30.06
N ASN A 961 25.22 -13.80 31.18
CA ASN A 961 26.50 -13.16 31.51
C ASN A 961 27.68 -14.05 31.05
N ASN A 962 28.31 -13.69 29.92
CA ASN A 962 29.46 -14.38 29.34
C ASN A 962 30.81 -13.86 29.86
N GLY A 963 30.79 -12.81 30.69
CA GLY A 963 31.99 -12.14 31.16
C GLY A 963 32.59 -12.81 32.40
N PRO A 964 33.86 -12.53 32.73
CA PRO A 964 34.56 -13.20 33.82
C PRO A 964 34.02 -12.88 35.22
N ASP A 965 33.25 -11.80 35.39
CA ASP A 965 32.75 -11.33 36.69
C ASP A 965 31.20 -11.24 36.79
N ASN A 966 30.66 -11.20 38.01
CA ASN A 966 29.22 -11.05 38.27
C ASN A 966 28.74 -9.62 37.92
N ALA A 967 27.53 -9.49 37.36
CA ALA A 967 26.99 -8.22 36.89
C ALA A 967 25.79 -7.77 37.74
N PRO A 968 25.94 -6.77 38.64
CA PRO A 968 24.83 -6.24 39.43
C PRO A 968 23.99 -5.22 38.64
N GLY A 969 22.70 -5.11 38.98
CA GLY A 969 21.82 -4.03 38.49
C GLY A 969 21.32 -4.17 37.05
N ILE A 970 21.27 -5.38 36.49
CA ILE A 970 20.85 -5.62 35.11
C ILE A 970 19.37 -5.29 34.91
N GLN A 971 19.08 -4.49 33.88
CA GLN A 971 17.75 -4.18 33.39
C GLN A 971 17.71 -4.32 31.86
N ILE A 972 16.67 -4.98 31.35
CA ILE A 972 16.38 -5.12 29.92
C ILE A 972 15.09 -4.36 29.62
N THR A 973 15.08 -3.50 28.61
CA THR A 973 13.86 -2.85 28.12
C THR A 973 13.39 -3.52 26.84
N ASP A 974 12.12 -3.90 26.82
CA ASP A 974 11.35 -4.32 25.65
C ASP A 974 9.95 -3.70 25.75
N ILE A 975 9.76 -2.55 25.11
CA ILE A 975 8.45 -1.89 25.00
C ILE A 975 7.78 -2.42 23.74
N LEU A 976 6.61 -3.04 23.90
CA LEU A 976 5.86 -3.55 22.75
C LEU A 976 5.51 -2.41 21.77
N PRO A 977 5.89 -2.51 20.48
CA PRO A 977 5.61 -1.49 19.47
C PRO A 977 4.13 -1.42 19.12
N ALA A 978 3.72 -0.29 18.51
CA ALA A 978 2.39 -0.14 17.94
C ALA A 978 2.08 -1.30 16.96
N GLY A 979 0.97 -2.00 17.20
CA GLY A 979 0.59 -3.21 16.47
C GLY A 979 0.65 -4.51 17.28
N LEU A 980 1.28 -4.49 18.48
CA LEU A 980 1.19 -5.56 19.48
C LEU A 980 0.43 -5.07 20.72
N ILE A 981 -0.53 -5.86 21.20
CA ILE A 981 -1.30 -5.59 22.42
C ILE A 981 -0.80 -6.56 23.51
N PHE A 982 -0.27 -6.03 24.61
CA PHE A 982 0.16 -6.82 25.76
C PHE A 982 -0.98 -7.68 26.33
N GLN A 983 -0.69 -8.93 26.71
CA GLN A 983 -1.63 -9.81 27.42
C GLN A 983 -1.09 -10.28 28.77
N SER A 984 0.15 -10.77 28.82
CA SER A 984 0.79 -11.24 30.05
C SER A 984 2.30 -11.32 29.90
N ALA A 985 3.02 -11.38 31.03
CA ALA A 985 4.46 -11.65 31.08
C ALA A 985 4.80 -12.63 32.22
N ASP A 986 5.83 -13.48 32.03
CA ASP A 986 6.40 -14.38 33.03
C ASP A 986 7.94 -14.26 33.05
N THR A 987 8.50 -13.88 34.20
CA THR A 987 9.95 -13.71 34.43
C THR A 987 10.65 -14.99 34.91
N HIS A 988 9.91 -16.10 34.99
CA HIS A 988 10.38 -17.41 35.46
C HIS A 988 11.10 -17.36 36.82
N GLY A 989 10.65 -16.45 37.70
CA GLY A 989 11.21 -16.26 39.04
C GLY A 989 12.45 -15.37 39.11
N THR A 990 12.91 -14.79 38.00
CA THR A 990 14.07 -13.89 37.94
C THR A 990 13.67 -12.45 37.64
N GLY A 991 13.48 -11.66 38.71
CA GLY A 991 13.20 -10.22 38.59
C GLY A 991 11.72 -9.88 38.36
N THR A 992 11.47 -8.62 37.99
CA THR A 992 10.11 -8.07 37.77
C THR A 992 10.02 -7.32 36.44
N TYR A 993 8.89 -7.43 35.74
CA TYR A 993 8.63 -6.75 34.46
C TYR A 993 7.47 -5.75 34.59
N ASP A 994 7.67 -4.54 34.08
CA ASP A 994 6.65 -3.48 34.03
C ASP A 994 6.17 -3.29 32.58
N GLU A 995 4.89 -3.56 32.32
CA GLU A 995 4.29 -3.51 30.99
C GLU A 995 4.14 -2.10 30.40
N THR A 996 4.11 -1.07 31.25
CA THR A 996 3.93 0.32 30.81
C THR A 996 5.26 0.90 30.34
N THR A 997 6.34 0.57 31.04
CA THR A 997 7.69 1.05 30.73
C THR A 997 8.51 0.07 29.90
N GLY A 998 8.05 -1.19 29.78
CA GLY A 998 8.76 -2.28 29.12
C GLY A 998 10.02 -2.74 29.86
N ILE A 999 10.24 -2.31 31.10
CA ILE A 999 11.48 -2.58 31.86
C ILE A 999 11.36 -3.91 32.61
N TRP A 1000 12.28 -4.83 32.32
CA TRP A 1000 12.55 -6.05 33.09
C TRP A 1000 13.76 -5.85 33.99
N ASN A 1001 13.52 -5.78 35.30
CA ASN A 1001 14.55 -5.64 36.34
C ASN A 1001 15.03 -7.01 36.82
N ILE A 1002 16.20 -7.47 36.36
CA ILE A 1002 16.79 -8.78 36.70
C ILE A 1002 17.52 -8.74 38.04
N GLY A 1003 18.19 -7.63 38.37
CA GLY A 1003 19.05 -7.53 39.56
C GLY A 1003 20.48 -7.99 39.27
N THR A 1004 21.01 -8.96 40.00
CA THR A 1004 22.39 -9.45 39.79
C THR A 1004 22.40 -10.72 38.95
N LEU A 1005 23.17 -10.72 37.85
CA LEU A 1005 23.40 -11.88 36.99
C LEU A 1005 24.85 -12.39 37.17
N ASN A 1006 25.00 -13.56 37.80
CA ASN A 1006 26.31 -14.15 38.07
C ASN A 1006 27.01 -14.60 36.78
N ASN A 1007 28.36 -14.65 36.78
CA ASN A 1007 29.14 -15.18 35.66
C ASN A 1007 28.63 -16.57 35.24
N GLY A 1008 28.41 -16.76 33.94
CA GLY A 1008 27.95 -17.99 33.31
C GLY A 1008 26.46 -18.30 33.48
N HIS A 1009 25.70 -17.45 34.19
CA HIS A 1009 24.27 -17.66 34.42
C HIS A 1009 23.39 -16.92 33.40
N THR A 1010 22.16 -17.41 33.26
CA THR A 1010 21.15 -16.90 32.32
C THR A 1010 19.83 -16.63 33.03
N ALA A 1011 19.12 -15.57 32.64
CA ALA A 1011 17.76 -15.23 33.06
C ALA A 1011 16.83 -15.19 31.82
N THR A 1012 15.53 -15.45 32.01
CA THR A 1012 14.56 -15.48 30.89
C THR A 1012 13.25 -14.76 31.22
N LEU A 1013 12.72 -14.01 30.26
CA LEU A 1013 11.39 -13.38 30.28
C LEU A 1013 10.57 -13.84 29.07
N THR A 1014 9.31 -14.19 29.29
CA THR A 1014 8.34 -14.45 28.23
C THR A 1014 7.21 -13.42 28.26
N ILE A 1015 6.89 -12.83 27.10
CA ILE A 1015 5.79 -11.86 26.93
C ILE A 1015 4.80 -12.43 25.92
N THR A 1016 3.53 -12.50 26.28
CA THR A 1016 2.44 -12.90 25.37
C THR A 1016 1.73 -11.64 24.87
N ALA A 1017 1.63 -11.48 23.55
CA ALA A 1017 1.02 -10.31 22.92
C ALA A 1017 0.09 -10.70 21.75
N LYS A 1018 -1.00 -9.96 21.58
CA LYS A 1018 -1.93 -10.10 20.45
C LYS A 1018 -1.58 -9.13 19.34
N VAL A 1019 -1.51 -9.62 18.10
CA VAL A 1019 -1.23 -8.82 16.91
C VAL A 1019 -2.50 -8.07 16.47
N ASN A 1020 -2.39 -6.77 16.20
CA ASN A 1020 -3.53 -5.89 15.90
C ASN A 1020 -3.37 -5.05 14.62
N THR A 1021 -2.29 -5.20 13.87
CA THR A 1021 -2.06 -4.44 12.62
C THR A 1021 -1.31 -5.29 11.60
N THR A 1022 -1.63 -5.14 10.31
CA THR A 1022 -0.93 -5.82 9.20
C THR A 1022 0.32 -5.07 8.77
N GLY A 1023 1.31 -5.78 8.21
CA GLY A 1023 2.59 -5.19 7.79
C GLY A 1023 3.76 -5.69 8.65
N THR A 1024 4.90 -5.03 8.55
CA THR A 1024 6.13 -5.41 9.28
C THR A 1024 6.18 -4.70 10.63
N ILE A 1025 6.23 -5.46 11.73
CA ILE A 1025 6.41 -4.97 13.09
C ILE A 1025 7.81 -5.38 13.57
N ILE A 1026 8.56 -4.47 14.19
CA ILE A 1026 9.89 -4.75 14.74
C ILE A 1026 9.82 -4.62 16.25
N ASN A 1027 10.03 -5.73 16.95
CA ASN A 1027 10.18 -5.75 18.40
C ASN A 1027 11.67 -5.74 18.78
N ARG A 1028 12.04 -5.07 19.87
CA ARG A 1028 13.44 -4.95 20.31
C ARG A 1028 13.55 -5.10 21.83
N ALA A 1029 14.41 -6.03 22.26
CA ALA A 1029 14.91 -6.11 23.62
C ALA A 1029 16.32 -5.51 23.71
N THR A 1030 16.60 -4.69 24.72
CA THR A 1030 17.89 -4.01 24.90
C THR A 1030 18.27 -3.93 26.37
N LYS A 1031 19.51 -4.20 26.76
CA LYS A 1031 20.04 -3.85 28.09
C LYS A 1031 20.11 -2.32 28.21
N THR A 1032 19.36 -1.77 29.16
CA THR A 1032 19.18 -0.32 29.34
C THR A 1032 19.74 0.23 30.64
N ALA A 1033 20.05 -0.63 31.62
CA ALA A 1033 20.76 -0.21 32.81
C ALA A 1033 22.17 0.30 32.43
N PRO A 1034 22.57 1.50 32.89
CA PRO A 1034 23.95 1.94 32.81
C PRO A 1034 24.85 0.95 33.56
N ASP A 1035 26.03 0.69 33.01
CA ASP A 1035 27.03 -0.08 33.74
C ASP A 1035 27.35 0.60 35.07
N MET A 1036 27.45 -0.18 36.14
CA MET A 1036 27.88 0.33 37.43
C MET A 1036 29.35 0.73 37.32
N LEU A 1037 29.74 1.86 37.93
CA LEU A 1037 31.12 2.38 37.94
C LEU A 1037 32.19 1.35 38.34
N THR A 1038 31.78 0.26 39.00
CA THR A 1038 32.64 -0.82 39.48
C THR A 1038 32.64 -2.07 38.60
N VAL A 1039 31.66 -2.28 37.71
CA VAL A 1039 31.56 -3.44 36.80
C VAL A 1039 31.08 -2.97 35.43
N LEU A 1040 31.95 -3.04 34.42
CA LEU A 1040 31.66 -2.58 33.05
C LEU A 1040 31.34 -3.76 32.13
N ASP A 1041 30.37 -3.55 31.24
CA ASP A 1041 29.99 -4.48 30.18
C ASP A 1041 30.61 -4.01 28.87
N TYR A 1042 31.71 -4.64 28.50
CA TYR A 1042 32.51 -4.17 27.38
C TYR A 1042 31.99 -4.67 26.03
N SER A 1043 31.13 -5.70 25.96
CA SER A 1043 30.63 -6.24 24.68
C SER A 1043 29.24 -5.70 24.32
N LEU A 1044 29.11 -4.39 24.18
CA LEU A 1044 27.80 -3.73 23.93
C LEU A 1044 27.05 -4.21 22.66
N ASN A 1045 27.72 -4.94 21.76
CA ASN A 1045 27.14 -5.45 20.52
C ASN A 1045 26.15 -6.62 20.72
N ASN A 1046 26.21 -7.32 21.84
CA ASN A 1046 25.33 -8.44 22.15
C ASN A 1046 24.23 -8.03 23.14
N ASN A 1047 24.18 -6.75 23.54
CA ASN A 1047 23.24 -6.20 24.53
C ASN A 1047 21.83 -5.95 23.99
N SER A 1048 21.58 -6.20 22.69
CA SER A 1048 20.27 -6.02 22.10
C SER A 1048 20.02 -6.99 20.96
N GLN A 1049 18.79 -7.48 20.87
CA GLN A 1049 18.33 -8.23 19.70
C GLN A 1049 16.98 -7.67 19.22
N GLN A 1050 16.76 -7.76 17.91
CA GLN A 1050 15.48 -7.42 17.28
C GLN A 1050 14.85 -8.67 16.68
N ALA A 1051 13.52 -8.71 16.70
CA ALA A 1051 12.73 -9.70 15.98
C ALA A 1051 11.76 -8.99 15.02
N ILE A 1052 11.73 -9.45 13.76
CA ILE A 1052 10.86 -8.92 12.71
C ILE A 1052 9.64 -9.84 12.59
N ILE A 1053 8.45 -9.26 12.73
CA ILE A 1053 7.16 -9.94 12.64
C ILE A 1053 6.49 -9.46 11.35
N ASN A 1054 6.24 -10.36 10.41
CA ASN A 1054 5.57 -10.04 9.14
C ASN A 1054 4.10 -10.47 9.19
N VAL A 1055 3.20 -9.51 9.41
CA VAL A 1055 1.78 -9.78 9.68
C VAL A 1055 0.94 -9.76 8.41
N SER A 1056 0.25 -10.87 8.14
CA SER A 1056 -0.67 -11.02 7.00
C SER A 1056 -2.14 -10.81 7.39
N ARG A 1057 -3.00 -10.49 6.41
CA ARG A 1057 -4.45 -10.52 6.61
C ARG A 1057 -4.92 -11.97 6.77
N ARG A 1058 -5.80 -12.22 7.73
CA ARG A 1058 -6.43 -13.53 7.92
C ARG A 1058 -7.23 -13.88 6.66
N LYS A 1059 -6.87 -14.95 5.93
CA LYS A 1059 -7.71 -15.48 4.85
C LYS A 1059 -9.04 -15.93 5.46
N GLN A 1060 -10.14 -15.23 5.15
CA GLN A 1060 -11.47 -15.80 5.35
C GLN A 1060 -11.64 -16.91 4.30
N ILE A 1061 -11.85 -18.14 4.78
CA ILE A 1061 -12.33 -19.26 3.96
C ILE A 1061 -13.85 -19.26 4.06
#